data_AF-A0A7W0NWV1-F1
#
_entry.id   AF-A0A7W0NWV1-F1
#
_cell.length_a   1.000
_cell.length_b   1.000
_cell.length_c   1.000
_cell.angle_alpha   90.00
_cell.angle_beta   90.00
_cell.angle_gamma   90.00
#
_symmetry.space_group_name_H-M   'P 1'
#
loop_
_entity.id
_entity.type
_entity.pdbx_description
1 polymer ?
#
loop_
_entity_poly.entity_id
_entity_poly.type
_entity_poly.pdbx_seq_one_letter_code
_entity_poly.pdbx_strand_id
1 'polypeptide(L)'
;LIGIYLRNLFLNLTIFIPFIMAVLLAPRFFYSFIRWDVIQGDRAAILVVVALFLGGFALSSVLSKLPSKNQGKDVDRNSDAWNFLFAVFPLVLMALAMSAVYIGTLSAVDSDKPKAVDDLPGFVTSALLVCAIGYALFAVRRKVKGLFLDWRTLGATIASAALWGALLWFLTPRVFDPDLLKAALDAQSPTFAILTYACLSVPVFLLIFLIAAAVFIGLSSGKVTDEDREWLARYGAWVLIVCVVWIVLNALVLYGPIGIERLVEMAWSETDWDWLYSFGVAALGIISGAVSLIGGFSSKTEAVPGPAQPKSRSYLSMAPKIAAVIFLGFIFTGLAYLTTQIFEAPAFLQHERLSPLYFANEAQDHVTILAEANILLLALWLAGLSAFGLFMAFFVNVNKFSLHGAYRDRLVRAYLGASNKYRKTNTFTGFDDADNFQLHRLKKQRPLHIINATLNLVGGTNLAWQNRKAASFTMSPLHSGSWCLGYRHTNEYCRNKNLGDCANLTRCNRLEKDCLKDEAGKLVCQLPGKSLRLGTAMAISGAAANPNMGYYSSTVVTFLMSLFNIRLGWWLGNTGDVGSKKDWFGFGSNYFFEKSSPSVAVLPLLNETLGRTDKHKKFVNVTDGGHFENLALYEMVLRRCRFIVLSDGAADEDFKYGEIANAIQKCKVDLGVDIAFSKEITIRSRSSKKESGVERTRFSLGYITYPEQSVATGYLLYIRPTFYEDEEPMDVRFYANANTKFPHQSTGDQMYDEKQFEAYRRLGYFTMMNVVGRSRPADLEALFASLTPER
;
A
#
# COMPACT_ATOMS: atom_id res chain seq x y z
N LEU A 1 8.05 -24.51 6.16
CA LEU A 1 7.57 -23.23 5.57
C LEU A 1 6.39 -22.68 6.36
N ILE A 2 5.32 -23.46 6.51
CA ILE A 2 4.10 -23.07 7.23
C ILE A 2 4.41 -22.49 8.62
N GLY A 3 5.25 -23.16 9.42
CA GLY A 3 5.63 -22.65 10.74
C GLY A 3 6.34 -21.28 10.73
N ILE A 4 7.17 -20.99 9.72
CA ILE A 4 7.81 -19.67 9.58
C ILE A 4 6.78 -18.62 9.19
N TYR A 5 5.88 -18.96 8.26
CA TYR A 5 4.80 -18.07 7.83
C TYR A 5 3.85 -17.75 8.99
N LEU A 6 3.33 -18.75 9.70
CA LEU A 6 2.40 -18.56 10.82
C LEU A 6 3.02 -17.71 11.94
N ARG A 7 4.28 -17.97 12.32
CA ARG A 7 4.99 -17.15 13.31
C ARG A 7 5.12 -15.69 12.85
N ASN A 8 5.53 -15.48 11.60
CA ASN A 8 5.74 -14.14 11.05
C ASN A 8 4.41 -13.38 10.90
N LEU A 9 3.35 -14.08 10.45
CA LEU A 9 1.99 -13.56 10.37
C LEU A 9 1.49 -13.15 11.75
N PHE A 10 1.62 -14.02 12.77
CA PHE A 10 1.23 -13.71 14.13
C PHE A 10 1.90 -12.43 14.65
N LEU A 11 3.23 -12.32 14.52
CA LEU A 11 3.98 -11.13 14.93
C LEU A 11 3.54 -9.87 14.16
N ASN A 12 3.23 -9.98 12.87
CA ASN A 12 2.68 -8.86 12.10
C ASN A 12 1.29 -8.44 12.61
N LEU A 13 0.42 -9.41 12.90
CA LEU A 13 -0.92 -9.18 13.44
C LEU A 13 -0.90 -8.54 14.82
N THR A 14 0.11 -8.82 15.67
CA THR A 14 0.27 -8.11 16.96
C THR A 14 0.51 -6.60 16.82
N ILE A 15 0.89 -6.12 15.64
CA ILE A 15 0.96 -4.69 15.34
C ILE A 15 -0.37 -4.21 14.74
N PHE A 16 -0.86 -4.89 13.70
CA PHE A 16 -2.02 -4.44 12.93
C PHE A 16 -3.33 -4.47 13.73
N ILE A 17 -3.63 -5.60 14.40
CA ILE A 17 -4.91 -5.81 15.07
C ILE A 17 -5.16 -4.73 16.15
N PRO A 18 -4.22 -4.41 17.05
CA PRO A 18 -4.43 -3.36 18.05
C PRO A 18 -4.70 -1.98 17.45
N PHE A 19 -3.98 -1.58 16.40
CA PHE A 19 -4.23 -0.30 15.74
C PHE A 19 -5.57 -0.27 15.00
N ILE A 20 -5.97 -1.36 14.36
CA ILE A 20 -7.29 -1.46 13.71
C ILE A 20 -8.39 -1.38 14.78
N MET A 21 -8.28 -2.15 15.87
CA MET A 21 -9.22 -2.11 16.99
C MET A 21 -9.31 -0.71 17.61
N ALA A 22 -8.18 -0.02 17.79
CA ALA A 22 -8.13 1.37 18.26
C ALA A 22 -8.94 2.32 17.36
N VAL A 23 -8.86 2.17 16.03
CA VAL A 23 -9.68 2.96 15.09
C VAL A 23 -11.15 2.56 15.17
N LEU A 24 -11.45 1.27 15.34
CA LEU A 24 -12.82 0.75 15.49
C LEU A 24 -13.48 1.20 16.81
N LEU A 25 -12.74 1.76 17.78
CA LEU A 25 -13.34 2.39 18.96
C LEU A 25 -13.98 3.75 18.65
N ALA A 26 -13.62 4.43 17.55
CA ALA A 26 -14.08 5.79 17.27
C ALA A 26 -15.62 5.92 17.18
N PRO A 27 -16.38 5.03 16.50
CA PRO A 27 -17.84 5.03 16.56
C PRO A 27 -18.39 4.88 17.98
N ARG A 28 -17.76 4.06 18.83
CA ARG A 28 -18.18 3.87 20.22
C ARG A 28 -17.96 5.12 21.06
N PHE A 29 -16.84 5.81 20.85
CA PHE A 29 -16.61 7.13 21.45
C PHE A 29 -17.68 8.12 21.06
N PHE A 30 -18.06 8.18 19.78
CA PHE A 30 -19.09 9.11 19.34
C PHE A 30 -20.46 8.77 19.92
N TYR A 31 -20.83 7.48 19.91
CA TYR A 31 -22.06 7.01 20.53
C TYR A 31 -22.12 7.34 22.03
N SER A 32 -21.04 7.05 22.76
CA SER A 32 -20.92 7.39 24.19
C SER A 32 -20.90 8.92 24.41
N PHE A 33 -20.33 9.71 23.50
CA PHE A 33 -20.30 11.17 23.57
C PHE A 33 -21.68 11.80 23.37
N ILE A 34 -22.48 11.27 22.44
CA ILE A 34 -23.88 11.65 22.23
C ILE A 34 -24.73 11.30 23.47
N ARG A 35 -24.45 10.16 24.11
CA ARG A 35 -25.13 9.68 25.33
C ARG A 35 -24.47 10.14 26.62
N TRP A 36 -23.44 10.98 26.59
CA TRP A 36 -22.75 11.46 27.80
C TRP A 36 -23.75 12.28 28.61
N ASP A 37 -24.44 11.62 29.54
CA ASP A 37 -25.66 12.02 30.24
C ASP A 37 -25.97 13.51 30.08
N VAL A 38 -26.62 13.74 28.94
CA VAL A 38 -27.14 14.96 28.38
C VAL A 38 -26.25 16.18 28.57
N ILE A 39 -25.61 16.61 27.48
CA ILE A 39 -25.00 17.93 27.34
C ILE A 39 -26.06 19.01 27.67
N GLN A 40 -26.10 19.45 28.93
CA GLN A 40 -27.05 20.44 29.45
C GLN A 40 -26.30 21.62 30.09
N GLY A 41 -27.00 22.75 30.20
CA GLY A 41 -26.50 23.97 30.84
C GLY A 41 -25.17 24.45 30.25
N ASP A 42 -24.20 24.73 31.11
CA ASP A 42 -22.90 25.30 30.73
C ASP A 42 -22.11 24.43 29.75
N ARG A 43 -22.27 23.10 29.81
CA ARG A 43 -21.56 22.18 28.91
C ARG A 43 -22.03 22.32 27.46
N ALA A 44 -23.33 22.51 27.25
CA ALA A 44 -23.91 22.76 25.93
C ALA A 44 -23.41 24.10 25.36
N ALA A 45 -23.42 25.15 26.18
CA ALA A 45 -22.92 26.46 25.79
C ALA A 45 -21.42 26.42 25.42
N ILE A 46 -20.59 25.73 26.21
CA ILE A 46 -19.16 25.53 25.90
C ILE A 46 -18.99 24.78 24.58
N LEU A 47 -19.73 23.70 24.36
CA LEU A 47 -19.64 22.92 23.12
C LEU A 47 -20.10 23.72 21.89
N VAL A 48 -21.13 24.56 22.02
CA VAL A 48 -21.51 25.50 20.96
C VAL A 48 -20.37 26.46 20.66
N VAL A 49 -19.78 27.11 21.67
CA VAL A 49 -18.66 28.05 21.46
C VAL A 49 -17.47 27.35 20.79
N VAL A 50 -17.13 26.14 21.24
CA VAL A 50 -16.07 25.31 20.63
C VAL A 50 -16.41 24.96 19.19
N ALA A 51 -17.64 24.54 18.90
CA ALA A 51 -18.10 24.22 17.55
C ALA A 51 -18.03 25.43 16.61
N LEU A 52 -18.52 26.59 17.07
CA LEU A 52 -18.44 27.85 16.32
C LEU A 52 -16.99 28.24 16.02
N PHE A 53 -16.09 28.10 16.99
CA PHE A 53 -14.67 28.35 16.80
C PHE A 53 -14.02 27.36 15.82
N LEU A 54 -14.34 26.06 15.92
CA LEU A 54 -13.83 25.03 15.01
C LEU A 54 -14.31 25.26 13.57
N GLY A 55 -15.58 25.62 13.39
CA GLY A 55 -16.13 26.01 12.09
C GLY A 55 -15.45 27.26 11.52
N GLY A 56 -15.30 28.30 12.35
CA GLY A 56 -14.59 29.51 11.95
C GLY A 56 -13.12 29.24 11.61
N PHE A 57 -12.45 28.38 12.39
CA PHE A 57 -11.08 27.95 12.13
C PHE A 57 -10.98 27.19 10.80
N ALA A 58 -11.88 26.25 10.54
CA ALA A 58 -11.96 25.52 9.27
C ALA A 58 -12.11 26.48 8.09
N LEU A 59 -13.07 27.40 8.17
CA LEU A 59 -13.32 28.42 7.14
C LEU A 59 -12.10 29.32 6.93
N SER A 60 -11.47 29.78 8.02
CA SER A 60 -10.24 30.59 7.97
C SER A 60 -9.11 29.84 7.27
N SER A 61 -8.96 28.54 7.56
CA SER A 61 -7.94 27.69 6.92
C SER A 61 -8.21 27.55 5.42
N VAL A 62 -9.46 27.33 5.01
CA VAL A 62 -9.90 27.31 3.60
C VAL A 62 -9.54 28.64 2.91
N LEU A 63 -10.00 29.77 3.46
CA LEU A 63 -9.75 31.10 2.89
C LEU A 63 -8.26 31.43 2.82
N SER A 64 -7.47 31.00 3.80
CA SER A 64 -6.03 31.22 3.84
C SER A 64 -5.27 30.51 2.72
N LYS A 65 -5.86 29.45 2.15
CA LYS A 65 -5.23 28.55 1.19
C LYS A 65 -5.76 28.65 -0.23
N LEU A 66 -6.81 29.44 -0.47
CA LEU A 66 -7.28 29.73 -1.83
C LEU A 66 -6.14 30.25 -2.72
N PRO A 67 -5.93 29.65 -3.91
CA PRO A 67 -4.92 30.08 -4.89
C PRO A 67 -4.90 31.59 -5.15
N SER A 68 -6.07 32.22 -5.34
CA SER A 68 -6.19 33.66 -5.58
C SER A 68 -5.62 34.54 -4.48
N LYS A 69 -5.46 34.01 -3.25
CA LYS A 69 -4.91 34.72 -2.10
C LYS A 69 -3.44 34.38 -1.83
N ASN A 70 -2.84 33.40 -2.52
CA ASN A 70 -1.48 32.89 -2.23
C ASN A 70 -0.47 33.05 -3.37
N GLN A 71 -0.70 33.96 -4.32
CA GLN A 71 0.26 34.25 -5.38
C GLN A 71 1.63 34.66 -4.80
N GLY A 72 2.63 33.79 -4.94
CA GLY A 72 4.05 34.11 -4.71
C GLY A 72 4.71 33.74 -3.37
N LYS A 73 4.08 32.98 -2.46
CA LYS A 73 4.76 32.47 -1.23
C LYS A 73 4.52 30.97 -1.01
N ASP A 74 5.62 30.20 -0.94
CA ASP A 74 5.78 28.78 -0.59
C ASP A 74 4.56 27.85 -0.79
N VAL A 75 4.47 27.31 -2.00
CA VAL A 75 3.54 26.23 -2.42
C VAL A 75 3.91 24.88 -1.78
N ASP A 76 5.11 24.74 -1.20
CA ASP A 76 5.66 23.48 -0.69
C ASP A 76 4.98 22.88 0.56
N ARG A 77 4.03 23.60 1.17
CA ARG A 77 3.30 23.14 2.38
C ARG A 77 1.83 22.73 2.13
N ASN A 78 1.41 22.57 0.88
CA ASN A 78 0.03 22.18 0.54
C ASN A 78 -0.10 20.67 0.31
N SER A 79 0.27 19.85 1.29
CA SER A 79 -0.06 18.42 1.21
C SER A 79 -1.54 18.20 1.52
N ASP A 80 -2.17 17.21 0.87
CA ASP A 80 -3.56 16.84 1.15
C ASP A 80 -3.79 16.53 2.64
N ALA A 81 -2.79 15.95 3.31
CA ALA A 81 -2.83 15.68 4.75
C ALA A 81 -2.94 16.95 5.59
N TRP A 82 -2.28 18.04 5.18
CA TRP A 82 -2.38 19.33 5.87
C TRP A 82 -3.77 19.95 5.67
N ASN A 83 -4.28 19.94 4.43
CA ASN A 83 -5.63 20.43 4.13
C ASN A 83 -6.69 19.65 4.91
N PHE A 84 -6.54 18.32 4.99
CA PHE A 84 -7.40 17.49 5.82
C PHE A 84 -7.33 17.91 7.30
N LEU A 85 -6.13 17.99 7.88
CA LEU A 85 -5.94 18.24 9.32
C LEU A 85 -6.44 19.62 9.77
N PHE A 86 -6.30 20.65 8.93
CA PHE A 86 -6.60 22.04 9.34
C PHE A 86 -7.88 22.63 8.75
N ALA A 87 -8.49 21.99 7.75
CA ALA A 87 -9.75 22.45 7.17
C ALA A 87 -10.88 21.41 7.30
N VAL A 88 -10.65 20.15 6.93
CA VAL A 88 -11.71 19.12 6.96
C VAL A 88 -11.94 18.62 8.38
N PHE A 89 -10.88 18.24 9.10
CA PHE A 89 -10.98 17.66 10.43
C PHE A 89 -11.64 18.59 11.46
N PRO A 90 -11.34 19.91 11.53
CA PRO A 90 -12.06 20.81 12.42
C PRO A 90 -13.53 20.98 12.04
N LEU A 91 -13.88 20.93 10.75
CA LEU A 91 -15.27 20.92 10.30
C LEU A 91 -16.01 19.64 10.75
N VAL A 92 -15.34 18.48 10.71
CA VAL A 92 -15.89 17.22 11.22
C VAL A 92 -16.10 17.30 12.73
N LEU A 93 -15.13 17.85 13.48
CA LEU A 93 -15.28 18.07 14.92
C LEU A 93 -16.43 19.05 15.24
N MET A 94 -16.62 20.08 14.42
CA MET A 94 -17.79 20.96 14.52
C MET A 94 -19.09 20.18 14.31
N ALA A 95 -19.18 19.38 13.24
CA ALA A 95 -20.35 18.55 12.96
C ALA A 95 -20.66 17.61 14.14
N LEU A 96 -19.62 16.95 14.69
CA LEU A 96 -19.73 16.09 15.87
C LEU A 96 -20.28 16.83 17.09
N ALA A 97 -19.72 17.99 17.40
CA ALA A 97 -20.14 18.80 18.53
C ALA A 97 -21.59 19.31 18.35
N MET A 98 -21.94 19.79 17.15
CA MET A 98 -23.30 20.26 16.85
C MET A 98 -24.33 19.13 16.88
N SER A 99 -23.98 17.94 16.37
CA SER A 99 -24.84 16.75 16.50
C SER A 99 -25.04 16.33 17.95
N ALA A 100 -24.03 16.48 18.81
CA ALA A 100 -24.16 16.20 20.23
C ALA A 100 -24.98 17.27 20.98
N VAL A 101 -24.84 18.55 20.60
CA VAL A 101 -25.68 19.64 21.14
C VAL A 101 -27.15 19.44 20.76
N TYR A 102 -27.45 19.10 19.50
CA TYR A 102 -28.83 18.87 19.04
C TYR A 102 -29.53 17.80 19.89
N ILE A 103 -28.89 16.64 20.09
CA ILE A 103 -29.49 15.59 20.92
C ILE A 103 -29.62 16.01 22.39
N GLY A 104 -28.66 16.80 22.91
CA GLY A 104 -28.70 17.33 24.26
C GLY A 104 -29.88 18.28 24.50
N THR A 105 -30.28 19.05 23.48
CA THR A 105 -31.45 19.94 23.58
C THR A 105 -32.78 19.18 23.65
N LEU A 106 -32.85 17.95 23.11
CA LEU A 106 -34.07 17.14 23.13
C LEU A 106 -34.38 16.57 24.52
N SER A 107 -33.34 16.24 25.29
CA SER A 107 -33.45 15.64 26.62
C SER A 107 -33.43 16.65 27.77
N ALA A 108 -33.25 17.95 27.52
CA ALA A 108 -33.29 19.00 28.52
C ALA A 108 -34.70 19.59 28.80
N VAL A 109 -35.75 19.17 28.08
CA VAL A 109 -37.07 19.81 28.11
C VAL A 109 -38.14 18.89 28.68
N ASP A 110 -38.70 19.29 29.83
CA ASP A 110 -39.62 18.51 30.66
C ASP A 110 -41.13 18.71 30.34
N SER A 111 -41.51 19.46 29.30
CA SER A 111 -42.93 19.59 28.90
C SER A 111 -43.13 20.31 27.56
N ASP A 112 -44.18 19.88 26.84
CA ASP A 112 -44.80 20.43 25.61
C ASP A 112 -43.92 21.24 24.65
N LYS A 113 -43.47 20.53 23.59
CA LYS A 113 -42.70 20.96 22.41
C LYS A 113 -41.32 21.58 22.72
N PRO A 114 -40.22 21.02 22.19
CA PRO A 114 -38.89 21.56 22.40
C PRO A 114 -38.73 22.91 21.66
N LYS A 115 -38.91 24.03 22.38
CA LYS A 115 -38.75 25.40 21.86
C LYS A 115 -37.38 25.66 21.21
N ALA A 116 -36.36 24.84 21.51
CA ALA A 116 -35.01 24.95 20.94
C ALA A 116 -34.88 24.32 19.53
N VAL A 117 -35.74 23.38 19.16
CA VAL A 117 -35.70 22.71 17.83
C VAL A 117 -36.36 23.56 16.75
N ASP A 118 -37.32 24.41 17.14
CA ASP A 118 -38.06 25.32 16.26
C ASP A 118 -37.41 26.73 16.14
N ASP A 119 -36.22 26.95 16.69
CA ASP A 119 -35.53 28.26 16.71
C ASP A 119 -34.73 28.54 15.42
N LEU A 120 -35.43 28.83 14.32
CA LEU A 120 -34.80 29.26 13.06
C LEU A 120 -33.78 30.42 13.27
N PRO A 121 -34.08 31.48 14.06
CA PRO A 121 -33.10 32.51 14.40
C PRO A 121 -31.81 31.97 15.01
N GLY A 122 -31.88 31.04 15.95
CA GLY A 122 -30.70 30.42 16.58
C GLY A 122 -29.79 29.68 15.60
N PHE A 123 -30.36 28.89 14.70
CA PHE A 123 -29.59 28.19 13.66
C PHE A 123 -28.93 29.15 12.67
N VAL A 124 -29.67 30.16 12.20
CA VAL A 124 -29.17 31.16 11.26
C VAL A 124 -28.08 32.03 11.89
N THR A 125 -28.28 32.50 13.13
CA THR A 125 -27.29 33.31 13.85
C THR A 125 -26.01 32.52 14.13
N SER A 126 -26.11 31.25 14.52
CA SER A 126 -24.96 30.37 14.72
C SER A 126 -24.15 30.19 13.42
N ALA A 127 -24.83 29.96 12.30
CA ALA A 127 -24.19 29.86 10.99
C ALA A 127 -23.48 31.17 10.58
N LEU A 128 -24.09 32.32 10.84
CA LEU A 128 -23.49 33.63 10.58
C LEU A 128 -22.27 33.90 11.50
N LEU A 129 -22.33 33.48 12.76
CA LEU A 129 -21.22 33.59 13.71
C LEU A 129 -20.01 32.77 13.27
N VAL A 130 -20.21 31.57 12.73
CA VAL A 130 -19.13 30.76 12.14
C VAL A 130 -18.41 31.52 11.03
N CYS A 131 -19.17 32.15 10.13
CA CYS A 131 -18.60 32.99 9.08
C CYS A 131 -17.86 34.22 9.64
N ALA A 132 -18.44 34.90 10.63
CA ALA A 132 -17.83 36.07 11.27
C ALA A 132 -16.51 35.71 11.96
N ILE A 133 -16.49 34.64 12.76
CA ILE A 133 -15.29 34.11 13.42
C ILE A 133 -14.25 33.69 12.36
N GLY A 134 -14.66 33.01 11.30
CA GLY A 134 -13.74 32.58 10.25
C GLY A 134 -13.06 33.74 9.53
N TYR A 135 -13.80 34.81 9.23
CA TYR A 135 -13.22 36.03 8.67
C TYR A 135 -12.32 36.77 9.66
N ALA A 136 -12.70 36.85 10.94
CA ALA A 136 -11.87 37.45 11.98
C ALA A 136 -10.54 36.70 12.14
N LEU A 137 -10.57 35.36 12.24
CA LEU A 137 -9.37 34.52 12.32
C LEU A 137 -8.50 34.63 11.07
N PHE A 138 -9.13 34.70 9.88
CA PHE A 138 -8.41 34.93 8.62
C PHE A 138 -7.69 36.29 8.61
N ALA A 139 -8.36 37.35 9.07
CA ALA A 139 -7.79 38.69 9.19
C ALA A 139 -6.54 38.70 10.09
N VAL A 140 -6.65 38.08 11.27
CA VAL A 140 -5.57 37.97 12.26
C VAL A 140 -4.39 37.19 11.68
N ARG A 141 -4.63 36.02 11.06
CA ARG A 141 -3.57 35.17 10.47
C ARG A 141 -2.77 35.87 9.39
N ARG A 142 -3.44 36.70 8.59
CA ARG A 142 -2.81 37.38 7.46
C ARG A 142 -2.03 38.65 7.86
N LYS A 143 -2.24 39.19 9.07
CA LYS A 143 -1.69 40.49 9.50
C LYS A 143 -1.94 41.62 8.48
N VAL A 144 -3.00 41.53 7.68
CA VAL A 144 -3.27 42.46 6.59
C VAL A 144 -4.12 43.61 7.09
N LYS A 145 -3.61 44.85 6.95
CA LYS A 145 -4.42 46.07 6.97
C LYS A 145 -5.24 46.12 5.67
N GLY A 146 -6.57 46.04 5.77
CA GLY A 146 -7.49 46.14 4.62
C GLY A 146 -8.24 44.85 4.30
N LEU A 147 -9.18 44.48 5.16
CA LEU A 147 -10.15 43.39 4.92
C LEU A 147 -11.27 43.88 3.98
N PHE A 148 -10.95 44.34 2.77
CA PHE A 148 -12.01 44.67 1.80
C PHE A 148 -12.51 43.37 1.15
N LEU A 149 -13.43 42.72 1.85
CA LEU A 149 -14.36 41.79 1.21
C LEU A 149 -15.22 42.59 0.26
N ASP A 150 -15.22 42.19 -1.01
CA ASP A 150 -16.15 42.76 -1.99
C ASP A 150 -17.58 42.54 -1.49
N TRP A 151 -18.43 43.56 -1.61
CA TRP A 151 -19.79 43.53 -1.05
C TRP A 151 -20.60 42.37 -1.61
N ARG A 152 -20.34 41.96 -2.86
CA ARG A 152 -20.96 40.79 -3.50
C ARG A 152 -20.50 39.47 -2.88
N THR A 153 -19.21 39.32 -2.59
CA THR A 153 -18.69 38.12 -1.91
C THR A 153 -19.17 38.04 -0.47
N LEU A 154 -19.25 39.18 0.23
CA LEU A 154 -19.81 39.26 1.57
C LEU A 154 -21.31 38.90 1.57
N GLY A 155 -22.08 39.46 0.63
CA GLY A 155 -23.49 39.12 0.44
C GLY A 155 -23.70 37.64 0.11
N ALA A 156 -22.87 37.07 -0.77
CA ALA A 156 -22.90 35.64 -1.07
C ALA A 156 -22.57 34.78 0.16
N THR A 157 -21.58 35.16 0.98
CA THR A 157 -21.26 34.43 2.21
C THR A 157 -22.42 34.49 3.20
N ILE A 158 -22.98 35.67 3.47
CA ILE A 158 -24.12 35.84 4.39
C ILE A 158 -25.33 35.02 3.90
N ALA A 159 -25.65 35.09 2.61
CA ALA A 159 -26.76 34.34 2.02
C ALA A 159 -26.55 32.82 2.15
N SER A 160 -25.35 32.33 1.84
CA SER A 160 -25.02 30.90 1.96
C SER A 160 -25.01 30.40 3.42
N ALA A 161 -24.56 31.23 4.37
CA ALA A 161 -24.56 30.91 5.79
C ALA A 161 -25.99 30.90 6.36
N ALA A 162 -26.82 31.87 5.99
CA ALA A 162 -28.24 31.88 6.35
C ALA A 162 -28.97 30.67 5.77
N LEU A 163 -28.69 30.31 4.51
CA LEU A 163 -29.21 29.10 3.88
C LEU A 163 -28.76 27.84 4.63
N TRP A 164 -27.49 27.77 5.04
CA TRP A 164 -26.97 26.64 5.80
C TRP A 164 -27.72 26.44 7.12
N GLY A 165 -27.87 27.52 7.91
CA GLY A 165 -28.66 27.49 9.15
C GLY A 165 -30.13 27.12 8.92
N ALA A 166 -30.76 27.70 7.90
CA ALA A 166 -32.16 27.41 7.56
C ALA A 166 -32.37 25.95 7.10
N LEU A 167 -31.44 25.39 6.32
CA LEU A 167 -31.48 24.00 5.89
C LEU A 167 -31.26 23.04 7.07
N LEU A 168 -30.35 23.36 7.99
CA LEU A 168 -30.15 22.57 9.21
C LEU A 168 -31.43 22.56 10.06
N TRP A 169 -32.05 23.71 10.28
CA TRP A 169 -33.33 23.82 11.01
C TRP A 169 -34.44 23.02 10.31
N PHE A 170 -34.55 23.11 8.99
CA PHE A 170 -35.63 22.46 8.24
C PHE A 170 -35.45 20.94 8.10
N LEU A 171 -34.25 20.48 7.75
CA LEU A 171 -34.01 19.07 7.40
C LEU A 171 -33.76 18.18 8.61
N THR A 172 -33.07 18.67 9.64
CA THR A 172 -32.68 17.84 10.81
C THR A 172 -33.88 17.16 11.49
N PRO A 173 -34.97 17.85 11.89
CA PRO A 173 -36.12 17.20 12.52
C PRO A 173 -36.94 16.31 11.57
N ARG A 174 -36.77 16.45 10.24
CA ARG A 174 -37.45 15.61 9.24
C ARG A 174 -36.68 14.32 8.95
N VAL A 175 -35.35 14.38 9.04
CA VAL A 175 -34.48 13.22 8.89
C VAL A 175 -34.40 12.45 10.21
N PHE A 176 -34.40 13.18 11.33
CA PHE A 176 -34.30 12.64 12.68
C PHE A 176 -35.49 13.11 13.51
N ASP A 177 -36.53 12.27 13.55
CA ASP A 177 -37.75 12.54 14.30
C ASP A 177 -37.42 12.82 15.79
N PRO A 178 -37.68 14.05 16.28
CA PRO A 178 -37.38 14.44 17.65
C PRO A 178 -38.10 13.60 18.71
N ASP A 179 -39.34 13.20 18.43
CA ASP A 179 -40.16 12.44 19.37
C ASP A 179 -39.65 11.00 19.47
N LEU A 180 -39.29 10.40 18.32
CA LEU A 180 -38.66 9.08 18.27
C LEU A 180 -37.29 9.08 18.97
N LEU A 181 -36.48 10.13 18.77
CA LEU A 181 -35.20 10.26 19.44
C LEU A 181 -35.33 10.47 20.95
N LYS A 182 -36.30 11.29 21.38
CA LYS A 182 -36.57 11.50 22.81
C LYS A 182 -37.03 10.21 23.47
N ALA A 183 -37.99 9.51 22.88
CA ALA A 183 -38.44 8.21 23.37
C ALA A 183 -37.29 7.18 23.44
N ALA A 184 -36.36 7.23 22.47
CA ALA A 184 -35.18 6.38 22.46
C ALA A 184 -34.13 6.73 23.53
N LEU A 185 -34.05 8.00 23.95
CA LEU A 185 -33.17 8.46 25.03
C LEU A 185 -33.71 8.07 26.41
N ASP A 186 -35.04 8.14 26.57
CA ASP A 186 -35.74 7.77 27.79
C ASP A 186 -35.86 6.23 27.96
N ALA A 187 -35.59 5.47 26.89
CA ALA A 187 -35.59 4.01 26.92
C ALA A 187 -34.40 3.45 27.70
N GLN A 188 -34.68 2.46 28.57
CA GLN A 188 -33.68 1.75 29.35
C GLN A 188 -32.78 0.85 28.48
N SER A 189 -33.26 0.43 27.30
CA SER A 189 -32.48 -0.30 26.29
C SER A 189 -32.12 0.60 25.09
N PRO A 190 -30.93 0.43 24.48
CA PRO A 190 -30.55 1.19 23.31
C PRO A 190 -31.48 0.91 22.14
N THR A 191 -32.06 1.99 21.62
CA THR A 191 -32.97 1.89 20.48
C THR A 191 -32.21 2.09 19.16
N PHE A 192 -32.64 1.39 18.12
CA PHE A 192 -32.15 1.56 16.74
C PHE A 192 -32.12 3.02 16.26
N ALA A 193 -32.99 3.89 16.81
CA ALA A 193 -33.04 5.31 16.50
C ALA A 193 -31.73 6.05 16.87
N ILE A 194 -31.15 5.82 18.06
CA ILE A 194 -29.90 6.48 18.49
C ILE A 194 -28.70 5.94 17.70
N LEU A 195 -28.68 4.64 17.40
CA LEU A 195 -27.64 4.05 16.54
C LEU A 195 -27.67 4.66 15.13
N THR A 196 -28.86 4.83 14.56
CA THR A 196 -29.06 5.45 13.26
C THR A 196 -28.63 6.93 13.29
N TYR A 197 -28.94 7.64 14.37
CA TYR A 197 -28.50 9.00 14.59
C TYR A 197 -26.97 9.12 14.65
N ALA A 198 -26.28 8.24 15.41
CA ALA A 198 -24.82 8.21 15.47
C ALA A 198 -24.18 7.94 14.08
N CYS A 199 -24.80 7.08 13.28
CA CYS A 199 -24.35 6.80 11.91
C CYS A 199 -24.50 7.98 10.94
N LEU A 200 -25.62 8.71 11.01
CA LEU A 200 -26.03 9.62 9.94
C LEU A 200 -25.97 11.12 10.29
N SER A 201 -26.01 11.50 11.57
CA SER A 201 -26.07 12.91 11.99
C SER A 201 -24.93 13.76 11.43
N VAL A 202 -23.69 13.30 11.54
CA VAL A 202 -22.50 13.99 11.04
C VAL A 202 -22.47 14.06 9.50
N PRO A 203 -22.66 12.95 8.75
CA PRO A 203 -22.80 13.01 7.30
C PRO A 203 -23.89 13.96 6.80
N VAL A 204 -25.08 13.93 7.41
CA VAL A 204 -26.20 14.81 7.03
C VAL A 204 -25.83 16.28 7.25
N PHE A 205 -25.24 16.62 8.40
CA PHE A 205 -24.74 17.97 8.68
C PHE A 205 -23.73 18.44 7.62
N LEU A 206 -22.75 17.59 7.29
CA LEU A 206 -21.72 17.90 6.30
C LEU A 206 -22.27 18.01 4.87
N LEU A 207 -23.25 17.18 4.50
CA LEU A 207 -23.92 17.28 3.19
C LEU A 207 -24.71 18.58 3.06
N ILE A 208 -25.40 19.00 4.11
CA ILE A 208 -26.12 20.28 4.14
C ILE A 208 -25.12 21.46 4.03
N PHE A 209 -23.97 21.37 4.69
CA PHE A 209 -22.87 22.32 4.51
C PHE A 209 -22.37 22.36 3.05
N LEU A 210 -22.20 21.20 2.39
CA LEU A 210 -21.77 21.14 0.99
C LEU A 210 -22.78 21.76 0.03
N ILE A 211 -24.08 21.61 0.28
CA ILE A 211 -25.14 22.28 -0.50
C ILE A 211 -24.99 23.80 -0.36
N ALA A 212 -24.85 24.30 0.87
CA ALA A 212 -24.66 25.73 1.11
C ALA A 212 -23.35 26.26 0.48
N ALA A 213 -22.27 25.48 0.54
CA ALA A 213 -20.99 25.81 -0.10
C ALA A 213 -21.12 25.85 -1.63
N ALA A 214 -21.88 24.94 -2.25
CA ALA A 214 -22.15 24.97 -3.68
C ALA A 214 -22.92 26.23 -4.10
N VAL A 215 -23.92 26.64 -3.31
CA VAL A 215 -24.64 27.90 -3.54
C VAL A 215 -23.72 29.10 -3.39
N PHE A 216 -22.83 29.12 -2.39
CA PHE A 216 -21.80 30.15 -2.26
C PHE A 216 -20.92 30.26 -3.52
N ILE A 217 -20.45 29.14 -4.06
CA ILE A 217 -19.65 29.10 -5.29
C ILE A 217 -20.45 29.65 -6.48
N GLY A 218 -21.73 29.29 -6.60
CA GLY A 218 -22.61 29.82 -7.64
C GLY A 218 -22.80 31.34 -7.56
N LEU A 219 -23.12 31.85 -6.36
CA LEU A 219 -23.34 33.28 -6.10
C LEU A 219 -22.06 34.13 -6.24
N SER A 220 -20.90 33.55 -5.96
CA SER A 220 -19.59 34.22 -6.05
C SER A 220 -18.85 33.97 -7.37
N SER A 221 -19.48 33.26 -8.32
CA SER A 221 -18.89 32.82 -9.60
C SER A 221 -18.22 33.94 -10.41
N GLY A 222 -18.70 35.18 -10.33
CA GLY A 222 -18.11 36.32 -11.03
C GLY A 222 -16.74 36.79 -10.49
N LYS A 223 -16.28 36.30 -9.33
CA LYS A 223 -15.00 36.70 -8.70
C LYS A 223 -14.09 35.55 -8.29
N VAL A 224 -14.62 34.33 -8.18
CA VAL A 224 -13.83 33.14 -7.84
C VAL A 224 -13.11 32.67 -9.10
N THR A 225 -11.78 32.50 -9.02
CA THR A 225 -10.97 32.02 -10.15
C THR A 225 -11.22 30.53 -10.42
N ASP A 226 -10.87 30.05 -11.62
CA ASP A 226 -10.97 28.63 -11.97
C ASP A 226 -10.14 27.74 -11.02
N GLU A 227 -8.96 28.23 -10.63
CA GLU A 227 -8.10 27.57 -9.65
C GLU A 227 -8.75 27.46 -8.26
N ASP A 228 -9.42 28.52 -7.79
CA ASP A 228 -10.14 28.51 -6.53
C ASP A 228 -11.33 27.54 -6.57
N ARG A 229 -12.05 27.46 -7.71
CA ARG A 229 -13.15 26.51 -7.92
C ARG A 229 -12.67 25.07 -7.87
N GLU A 230 -11.58 24.74 -8.56
CA GLU A 230 -10.96 23.42 -8.53
C GLU A 230 -10.50 23.06 -7.11
N TRP A 231 -9.89 24.00 -6.39
CA TRP A 231 -9.47 23.79 -5.00
C TRP A 231 -10.66 23.50 -4.08
N LEU A 232 -11.75 24.28 -4.19
CA LEU A 232 -12.97 24.08 -3.41
C LEU A 232 -13.68 22.77 -3.76
N ALA A 233 -13.65 22.35 -5.03
CA ALA A 233 -14.18 21.06 -5.45
C ALA A 233 -13.42 19.89 -4.81
N ARG A 234 -12.08 19.96 -4.75
CA ARG A 234 -11.25 18.95 -4.05
C ARG A 234 -11.49 18.94 -2.55
N TYR A 235 -11.67 20.10 -1.93
CA TYR A 235 -12.07 20.20 -0.53
C TYR A 235 -13.44 19.53 -0.29
N GLY A 236 -14.43 19.80 -1.14
CA GLY A 236 -15.74 19.16 -1.10
C GLY A 236 -15.66 17.64 -1.26
N ALA A 237 -14.79 17.14 -2.14
CA ALA A 237 -14.55 15.72 -2.31
C ALA A 237 -13.99 15.06 -1.03
N TRP A 238 -13.08 15.71 -0.31
CA TRP A 238 -12.59 15.21 0.98
C TRP A 238 -13.69 15.13 2.04
N VAL A 239 -14.59 16.12 2.09
CA VAL A 239 -15.76 16.08 2.98
C VAL A 239 -16.68 14.90 2.64
N LEU A 240 -16.95 14.66 1.35
CA LEU A 240 -17.73 13.50 0.89
C LEU A 240 -17.07 12.16 1.24
N ILE A 241 -15.75 12.05 1.09
CA ILE A 241 -14.99 10.87 1.51
C ILE A 241 -15.17 10.62 3.00
N VAL A 242 -15.11 11.66 3.83
CA VAL A 242 -15.38 11.53 5.28
C VAL A 242 -16.80 11.04 5.52
N CYS A 243 -17.82 11.57 4.84
CA CYS A 243 -19.20 11.09 4.99
C CYS A 243 -19.32 9.59 4.71
N VAL A 244 -18.73 9.10 3.62
CA VAL A 244 -18.76 7.67 3.26
C VAL A 244 -18.03 6.82 4.29
N VAL A 245 -16.81 7.22 4.68
CA VAL A 245 -16.02 6.51 5.69
C VAL A 245 -16.73 6.48 7.02
N TRP A 246 -17.37 7.59 7.42
CA TRP A 246 -18.13 7.69 8.66
C TRP A 246 -19.29 6.70 8.69
N ILE A 247 -20.11 6.66 7.63
CA ILE A 247 -21.26 5.76 7.52
C ILE A 247 -20.80 4.30 7.57
N VAL A 248 -19.82 3.94 6.74
CA VAL A 248 -19.31 2.56 6.68
C VAL A 248 -18.71 2.12 8.01
N LEU A 249 -17.88 2.97 8.63
CA LEU A 249 -17.23 2.64 9.90
C LEU A 249 -18.24 2.48 11.03
N ASN A 250 -19.22 3.40 11.16
CA ASN A 250 -20.26 3.28 12.17
C ASN A 250 -21.17 2.07 11.89
N ALA A 251 -21.52 1.78 10.64
CA ALA A 251 -22.29 0.59 10.29
C ALA A 251 -21.58 -0.71 10.72
N LEU A 252 -20.29 -0.84 10.41
CA LEU A 252 -19.50 -2.03 10.77
C LEU A 252 -19.33 -2.18 12.29
N VAL A 253 -19.19 -1.08 13.03
CA VAL A 253 -18.91 -1.14 14.48
C VAL A 253 -20.18 -1.23 15.33
N LEU A 254 -21.24 -0.50 14.97
CA LEU A 254 -22.48 -0.41 15.77
C LEU A 254 -23.50 -1.49 15.39
N TYR A 255 -23.62 -1.84 14.10
CA TYR A 255 -24.58 -2.85 13.63
C TYR A 255 -23.94 -4.20 13.37
N GLY A 256 -22.65 -4.22 13.01
CA GLY A 256 -21.93 -5.44 12.68
C GLY A 256 -21.98 -6.51 13.79
N PRO A 257 -21.61 -6.18 15.05
CA PRO A 257 -21.66 -7.13 16.15
C PRO A 257 -23.07 -7.68 16.42
N ILE A 258 -24.12 -6.84 16.32
CA ILE A 258 -25.53 -7.26 16.44
C ILE A 258 -25.86 -8.32 15.38
N GLY A 259 -25.36 -8.13 14.16
CA GLY A 259 -25.52 -9.10 13.08
C GLY A 259 -24.80 -10.42 13.38
N ILE A 260 -23.61 -10.39 13.98
CA ILE A 260 -22.90 -11.60 14.41
C ILE A 260 -23.66 -12.32 15.51
N GLU A 261 -24.12 -11.62 16.55
CA GLU A 261 -24.87 -12.20 17.67
C GLU A 261 -26.11 -12.95 17.18
N ARG A 262 -26.92 -12.32 16.30
CA ARG A 262 -28.08 -12.98 15.69
C ARG A 262 -27.72 -14.21 14.87
N LEU A 263 -26.62 -14.16 14.11
CA LEU A 263 -26.16 -15.34 13.37
C LEU A 263 -25.75 -16.46 14.33
N VAL A 264 -25.06 -16.13 15.43
CA VAL A 264 -24.68 -17.10 16.45
C VAL A 264 -25.91 -17.69 17.15
N GLU A 265 -26.89 -16.87 17.52
CA GLU A 265 -28.17 -17.34 18.08
C GLU A 265 -28.90 -18.30 17.15
N MET A 266 -29.03 -17.93 15.87
CA MET A 266 -29.61 -18.81 14.85
C MET A 266 -28.86 -20.15 14.79
N ALA A 267 -27.55 -20.15 15.02
CA ALA A 267 -26.68 -21.34 14.89
C ALA A 267 -26.87 -22.32 16.02
N TRP A 268 -27.12 -21.81 17.22
CA TRP A 268 -27.38 -22.62 18.39
C TRP A 268 -28.84 -23.05 18.49
N SER A 269 -29.76 -22.38 17.76
CA SER A 269 -31.20 -22.67 17.79
C SER A 269 -31.67 -23.74 16.79
N GLU A 270 -30.95 -23.94 15.68
CA GLU A 270 -31.30 -24.95 14.67
C GLU A 270 -30.51 -26.25 14.85
N THR A 271 -31.20 -27.39 14.77
CA THR A 271 -30.59 -28.73 14.77
C THR A 271 -29.85 -29.05 13.46
N ASP A 272 -30.10 -28.28 12.40
CA ASP A 272 -29.52 -28.46 11.06
C ASP A 272 -28.33 -27.50 10.84
N TRP A 273 -27.12 -28.06 10.78
CA TRP A 273 -25.86 -27.32 10.62
C TRP A 273 -25.57 -26.92 9.17
N ASP A 274 -26.47 -27.18 8.23
CA ASP A 274 -26.27 -27.00 6.79
C ASP A 274 -26.02 -25.54 6.39
N TRP A 275 -26.67 -24.60 7.05
CA TRP A 275 -26.45 -23.18 6.80
C TRP A 275 -25.09 -22.73 7.37
N LEU A 276 -24.65 -23.30 8.49
CA LEU A 276 -23.36 -22.99 9.12
C LEU A 276 -22.20 -23.61 8.35
N TYR A 277 -22.42 -24.80 7.78
CA TYR A 277 -21.54 -25.38 6.77
C TYR A 277 -21.48 -24.49 5.52
N SER A 278 -22.61 -23.95 5.04
CA SER A 278 -22.64 -23.02 3.90
C SER A 278 -21.93 -21.70 4.21
N PHE A 279 -22.07 -21.15 5.41
CA PHE A 279 -21.35 -19.97 5.89
C PHE A 279 -19.86 -20.25 6.09
N GLY A 280 -19.51 -21.39 6.68
CA GLY A 280 -18.14 -21.87 6.84
C GLY A 280 -17.44 -22.12 5.50
N VAL A 281 -18.15 -22.69 4.52
CA VAL A 281 -17.69 -22.85 3.14
C VAL A 281 -17.58 -21.52 2.41
N ALA A 282 -18.46 -20.55 2.68
CA ALA A 282 -18.33 -19.18 2.16
C ALA A 282 -17.12 -18.45 2.77
N ALA A 283 -16.91 -18.57 4.08
CA ALA A 283 -15.75 -18.00 4.78
C ALA A 283 -14.43 -18.67 4.36
N LEU A 284 -14.42 -20.00 4.23
CA LEU A 284 -13.31 -20.77 3.66
C LEU A 284 -13.13 -20.46 2.18
N GLY A 285 -14.20 -20.17 1.43
CA GLY A 285 -14.19 -19.71 0.05
C GLY A 285 -13.61 -18.29 -0.09
N ILE A 286 -13.79 -17.44 0.92
CA ILE A 286 -13.20 -16.11 1.01
C ILE A 286 -11.72 -16.19 1.42
N ILE A 287 -11.36 -17.06 2.37
CA ILE A 287 -9.95 -17.36 2.73
C ILE A 287 -9.24 -18.02 1.54
N SER A 288 -9.90 -18.97 0.88
CA SER A 288 -9.49 -19.58 -0.40
C SER A 288 -9.40 -18.55 -1.51
N GLY A 289 -10.27 -17.55 -1.55
CA GLY A 289 -10.22 -16.41 -2.47
C GLY A 289 -9.02 -15.51 -2.20
N ALA A 290 -8.68 -15.26 -0.94
CA ALA A 290 -7.45 -14.59 -0.53
C ALA A 290 -6.20 -15.42 -0.86
N VAL A 291 -6.27 -16.74 -0.74
CA VAL A 291 -5.19 -17.68 -1.14
C VAL A 291 -5.09 -17.84 -2.67
N SER A 292 -6.21 -17.77 -3.39
CA SER A 292 -6.28 -17.78 -4.85
C SER A 292 -5.81 -16.45 -5.43
N LEU A 293 -6.03 -15.34 -4.70
CA LEU A 293 -5.36 -14.07 -4.95
C LEU A 293 -3.84 -14.26 -4.83
N ILE A 294 -3.34 -14.89 -3.76
CA ILE A 294 -1.90 -15.23 -3.61
C ILE A 294 -1.37 -16.09 -4.77
N GLY A 295 -2.14 -17.07 -5.25
CA GLY A 295 -1.78 -17.91 -6.41
C GLY A 295 -1.93 -17.22 -7.78
N GLY A 296 -2.75 -16.16 -7.86
CA GLY A 296 -3.02 -15.38 -9.07
C GLY A 296 -2.10 -14.18 -9.29
N PHE A 297 -1.27 -13.79 -8.31
CA PHE A 297 -0.36 -12.64 -8.40
C PHE A 297 0.96 -12.93 -9.14
N SER A 298 0.91 -13.77 -10.16
CA SER A 298 1.92 -13.68 -11.22
C SER A 298 1.76 -12.34 -11.93
N SER A 299 2.87 -11.64 -12.20
CA SER A 299 2.98 -10.31 -12.81
C SER A 299 2.39 -10.16 -14.21
N LYS A 300 1.57 -11.12 -14.67
CA LYS A 300 0.91 -11.15 -15.97
C LYS A 300 -0.61 -11.14 -15.82
N THR A 301 -1.16 -10.01 -15.44
CA THR A 301 -2.50 -9.66 -15.92
C THR A 301 -2.32 -8.88 -17.22
N GLU A 302 -2.94 -9.36 -18.29
CA GLU A 302 -2.75 -8.95 -19.69
C GLU A 302 -2.57 -7.42 -19.87
N ALA A 303 -1.40 -7.03 -20.36
CA ALA A 303 -1.11 -5.65 -20.75
C ALA A 303 -1.27 -5.48 -22.27
N VAL A 304 -2.51 -5.44 -22.78
CA VAL A 304 -2.99 -4.69 -23.98
C VAL A 304 -4.53 -4.72 -23.93
N PRO A 305 -5.27 -3.61 -24.16
CA PRO A 305 -6.68 -3.70 -24.52
C PRO A 305 -6.77 -4.36 -25.91
N GLY A 306 -7.01 -5.67 -25.94
CA GLY A 306 -7.29 -6.38 -27.19
C GLY A 306 -8.54 -5.82 -27.87
N PRO A 307 -8.68 -6.00 -29.20
CA PRO A 307 -9.87 -5.57 -29.91
C PRO A 307 -11.11 -6.20 -29.26
N ALA A 308 -12.17 -5.40 -29.12
CA ALA A 308 -13.37 -5.66 -28.35
C ALA A 308 -13.85 -7.13 -28.45
N GLN A 309 -13.56 -7.91 -27.39
CA GLN A 309 -14.22 -9.19 -27.15
C GLN A 309 -15.60 -8.97 -26.50
N PRO A 310 -16.57 -9.88 -26.73
CA PRO A 310 -17.98 -9.63 -26.47
C PRO A 310 -18.28 -9.31 -24.99
N LYS A 311 -19.12 -8.27 -24.80
CA LYS A 311 -19.44 -7.58 -23.53
C LYS A 311 -20.00 -8.43 -22.38
N SER A 312 -20.09 -9.77 -22.46
CA SER A 312 -20.83 -10.57 -21.47
C SER A 312 -20.01 -11.17 -20.31
N ARG A 313 -18.68 -10.97 -20.23
CA ARG A 313 -17.85 -11.45 -19.09
C ARG A 313 -17.28 -10.37 -18.17
N SER A 314 -17.68 -9.11 -18.32
CA SER A 314 -17.10 -7.97 -17.56
C SER A 314 -17.24 -8.09 -16.03
N TYR A 315 -18.28 -8.76 -15.53
CA TYR A 315 -18.54 -8.87 -14.08
C TYR A 315 -17.58 -9.82 -13.34
N LEU A 316 -17.04 -10.84 -14.01
CA LEU A 316 -16.09 -11.78 -13.41
C LEU A 316 -14.74 -11.13 -13.04
N SER A 317 -14.35 -10.06 -13.73
CA SER A 317 -13.14 -9.30 -13.41
C SER A 317 -13.27 -8.44 -12.14
N MET A 318 -14.51 -8.13 -11.72
CA MET A 318 -14.81 -7.31 -10.55
C MET A 318 -15.10 -8.16 -9.31
N ALA A 319 -15.44 -9.44 -9.49
CA ALA A 319 -15.76 -10.37 -8.40
C ALA A 319 -14.66 -10.46 -7.32
N PRO A 320 -13.35 -10.54 -7.63
CA PRO A 320 -12.32 -10.58 -6.59
C PRO A 320 -12.23 -9.28 -5.77
N LYS A 321 -12.49 -8.12 -6.41
CA LYS A 321 -12.49 -6.82 -5.71
C LYS A 321 -13.68 -6.71 -4.76
N ILE A 322 -14.85 -7.16 -5.20
CA ILE A 322 -16.08 -7.18 -4.39
C ILE A 322 -15.90 -8.17 -3.22
N ALA A 323 -15.41 -9.38 -3.48
CA ALA A 323 -15.15 -10.38 -2.45
C ALA A 323 -14.13 -9.87 -1.40
N ALA A 324 -13.09 -9.17 -1.84
CA ALA A 324 -12.11 -8.55 -0.94
C ALA A 324 -12.72 -7.47 -0.04
N VAL A 325 -13.63 -6.64 -0.56
CA VAL A 325 -14.35 -5.62 0.23
C VAL A 325 -15.28 -6.28 1.25
N ILE A 326 -16.04 -7.30 0.84
CA ILE A 326 -16.91 -8.07 1.74
C ILE A 326 -16.08 -8.71 2.85
N PHE A 327 -14.95 -9.32 2.51
CA PHE A 327 -14.04 -9.93 3.48
C PHE A 327 -13.49 -8.93 4.49
N LEU A 328 -13.11 -7.73 4.05
CA LEU A 328 -12.69 -6.66 4.95
C LEU A 328 -13.82 -6.24 5.89
N GLY A 329 -15.05 -6.18 5.38
CA GLY A 329 -16.25 -5.97 6.20
C GLY A 329 -16.35 -7.02 7.31
N PHE A 330 -16.22 -8.31 6.98
CA PHE A 330 -16.22 -9.39 7.97
C PHE A 330 -15.08 -9.28 8.99
N ILE A 331 -13.86 -8.95 8.56
CA ILE A 331 -12.73 -8.76 9.48
C ILE A 331 -12.99 -7.61 10.43
N PHE A 332 -13.43 -6.45 9.94
CA PHE A 332 -13.69 -5.28 10.79
C PHE A 332 -14.86 -5.49 11.73
N THR A 333 -15.95 -6.12 11.25
CA THR A 333 -17.08 -6.50 12.09
C THR A 333 -16.68 -7.54 13.14
N GLY A 334 -15.89 -8.55 12.78
CA GLY A 334 -15.38 -9.56 13.72
C GLY A 334 -14.43 -8.96 14.76
N LEU A 335 -13.56 -8.01 14.37
CA LEU A 335 -12.72 -7.28 15.32
C LEU A 335 -13.54 -6.34 16.21
N ALA A 336 -14.59 -5.70 15.69
CA ALA A 336 -15.52 -4.92 16.49
C ALA A 336 -16.27 -5.81 17.50
N TYR A 337 -16.72 -6.99 17.10
CA TYR A 337 -17.30 -7.97 18.03
C TYR A 337 -16.29 -8.44 19.07
N LEU A 338 -15.05 -8.73 18.67
CA LEU A 338 -13.98 -9.08 19.62
C LEU A 338 -13.73 -7.96 20.64
N THR A 339 -13.81 -6.68 20.25
CA THR A 339 -13.71 -5.59 21.23
C THR A 339 -14.82 -5.67 22.26
N THR A 340 -16.07 -5.97 21.86
CA THR A 340 -17.22 -6.19 22.77
C THR A 340 -16.91 -7.24 23.83
N GLN A 341 -16.45 -8.41 23.39
CA GLN A 341 -16.10 -9.54 24.26
C GLN A 341 -14.97 -9.19 25.25
N ILE A 342 -14.02 -8.36 24.84
CA ILE A 342 -12.95 -7.87 25.71
C ILE A 342 -13.47 -6.90 26.78
N PHE A 343 -14.49 -6.09 26.46
CA PHE A 343 -15.10 -5.19 27.45
C PHE A 343 -15.91 -5.94 28.52
N GLU A 344 -16.42 -7.14 28.23
CA GLU A 344 -17.12 -8.02 29.20
C GLU A 344 -16.16 -8.71 30.19
N ALA A 345 -14.91 -8.97 29.78
CA ALA A 345 -13.95 -9.76 30.57
C ALA A 345 -13.64 -9.21 32.00
N PRO A 346 -13.60 -7.90 32.27
CA PRO A 346 -13.43 -7.37 33.62
C PRO A 346 -14.63 -7.62 34.54
N ALA A 347 -15.86 -7.62 34.01
CA ALA A 347 -17.07 -7.96 34.77
C ALA A 347 -17.07 -9.45 35.16
N PHE A 348 -16.58 -10.30 34.26
CA PHE A 348 -16.30 -11.72 34.49
C PHE A 348 -15.31 -11.98 35.63
N LEU A 349 -14.28 -11.13 35.82
CA LEU A 349 -13.30 -11.27 36.89
C LEU A 349 -13.79 -10.84 38.27
N GLN A 350 -14.90 -10.09 38.36
CA GLN A 350 -15.46 -9.58 39.62
C GLN A 350 -16.52 -10.50 40.23
N HIS A 351 -17.04 -11.48 39.50
CA HIS A 351 -18.09 -12.40 39.98
C HIS A 351 -17.49 -13.69 40.55
N GLU A 352 -17.34 -13.75 41.87
CA GLU A 352 -16.74 -14.86 42.64
C GLU A 352 -17.57 -16.17 42.72
N ARG A 353 -18.56 -16.41 41.84
CA ARG A 353 -19.35 -17.66 41.85
C ARG A 353 -19.49 -18.28 40.46
N LEU A 354 -18.50 -19.08 40.11
CA LEU A 354 -18.52 -19.99 38.97
C LEU A 354 -19.59 -21.08 39.16
N SER A 355 -20.69 -20.97 38.42
CA SER A 355 -21.47 -22.14 38.02
C SER A 355 -21.53 -22.21 36.49
N PRO A 356 -21.22 -23.36 35.85
CA PRO A 356 -21.28 -23.53 34.40
C PRO A 356 -22.67 -23.26 33.80
N LEU A 357 -23.73 -23.30 34.62
CA LEU A 357 -25.12 -23.04 34.23
C LEU A 357 -25.52 -21.55 34.17
N TYR A 358 -24.71 -20.63 34.72
CA TYR A 358 -24.98 -19.18 34.60
C TYR A 358 -24.50 -18.61 33.26
N PHE A 359 -23.59 -19.30 32.55
CA PHE A 359 -23.04 -18.85 31.27
C PHE A 359 -24.01 -18.92 30.09
N ALA A 360 -25.21 -19.48 30.28
CA ALA A 360 -26.20 -19.64 29.22
C ALA A 360 -27.25 -18.51 29.15
N ASN A 361 -27.41 -17.69 30.20
CA ASN A 361 -28.62 -16.85 30.33
C ASN A 361 -28.41 -15.33 30.39
N GLU A 362 -27.19 -14.80 30.56
CA GLU A 362 -26.95 -13.34 30.53
C GLU A 362 -25.58 -13.01 29.93
N ALA A 363 -25.33 -13.42 28.68
CA ALA A 363 -24.36 -12.67 27.89
C ALA A 363 -24.93 -11.26 27.70
N GLN A 364 -24.19 -10.22 28.07
CA GLN A 364 -24.62 -8.87 27.76
C GLN A 364 -24.54 -8.69 26.25
N ASP A 365 -25.69 -8.56 25.58
CA ASP A 365 -25.73 -8.25 24.15
C ASP A 365 -24.88 -7.00 23.85
N HIS A 366 -24.25 -6.94 22.67
CA HIS A 366 -23.39 -5.83 22.24
C HIS A 366 -23.99 -4.45 22.53
N VAL A 367 -25.30 -4.38 22.36
CA VAL A 367 -26.16 -3.23 22.61
C VAL A 367 -26.01 -2.73 24.06
N THR A 368 -26.05 -3.61 25.05
CA THR A 368 -25.88 -3.29 26.48
C THR A 368 -24.48 -2.72 26.76
N ILE A 369 -23.44 -3.32 26.18
CA ILE A 369 -22.05 -2.84 26.35
C ILE A 369 -21.85 -1.47 25.71
N LEU A 370 -22.52 -1.18 24.60
CA LEU A 370 -22.53 0.16 24.02
C LEU A 370 -23.18 1.17 24.98
N ALA A 371 -24.28 0.81 25.65
CA ALA A 371 -24.93 1.68 26.64
C ALA A 371 -24.05 1.96 27.87
N GLU A 372 -23.33 0.95 28.35
CA GLU A 372 -22.48 1.06 29.54
C GLU A 372 -21.07 1.61 29.22
N ALA A 373 -20.75 1.81 27.95
CA ALA A 373 -19.44 2.27 27.50
C ALA A 373 -19.13 3.69 28.00
N ASN A 374 -18.31 3.78 29.05
CA ASN A 374 -17.80 5.05 29.58
C ASN A 374 -16.64 5.59 28.72
N ILE A 375 -16.62 6.89 28.42
CA ILE A 375 -15.55 7.54 27.64
C ILE A 375 -14.16 7.33 28.27
N LEU A 376 -14.04 7.36 29.60
CA LEU A 376 -12.77 7.11 30.26
C LEU A 376 -12.28 5.69 30.00
N LEU A 377 -13.18 4.70 30.07
CA LEU A 377 -12.86 3.31 29.78
C LEU A 377 -12.44 3.15 28.31
N LEU A 378 -13.20 3.73 27.37
CA LEU A 378 -12.84 3.74 25.96
C LEU A 378 -11.48 4.42 25.72
N ALA A 379 -11.16 5.51 26.43
CA ALA A 379 -9.88 6.21 26.35
C ALA A 379 -8.72 5.35 26.88
N LEU A 380 -8.92 4.63 27.98
CA LEU A 380 -7.94 3.68 28.51
C LEU A 380 -7.69 2.53 27.53
N TRP A 381 -8.73 1.97 26.92
CA TRP A 381 -8.58 0.92 25.91
C TRP A 381 -7.90 1.42 24.64
N LEU A 382 -8.26 2.61 24.16
CA LEU A 382 -7.60 3.25 23.03
C LEU A 382 -6.10 3.44 23.31
N ALA A 383 -5.76 3.96 24.50
CA ALA A 383 -4.39 4.15 24.93
C ALA A 383 -3.65 2.82 25.08
N GLY A 384 -4.27 1.81 25.69
CA GLY A 384 -3.70 0.47 25.89
C GLY A 384 -3.41 -0.25 24.57
N LEU A 385 -4.39 -0.30 23.66
CA LEU A 385 -4.23 -0.91 22.33
C LEU A 385 -3.18 -0.18 21.50
N SER A 386 -3.19 1.16 21.52
CA SER A 386 -2.20 1.96 20.80
C SER A 386 -0.80 1.78 21.38
N ALA A 387 -0.66 1.76 22.71
CA ALA A 387 0.62 1.55 23.40
C ALA A 387 1.16 0.14 23.13
N PHE A 388 0.31 -0.89 23.18
CA PHE A 388 0.69 -2.26 22.84
C PHE A 388 1.12 -2.40 21.38
N GLY A 389 0.35 -1.82 20.43
CA GLY A 389 0.71 -1.80 19.01
C GLY A 389 2.04 -1.08 18.76
N LEU A 390 2.28 0.06 19.42
CA LEU A 390 3.55 0.81 19.35
C LEU A 390 4.71 0.02 19.95
N PHE A 391 4.49 -0.62 21.11
CA PHE A 391 5.46 -1.49 21.77
C PHE A 391 5.87 -2.63 20.83
N MET A 392 4.89 -3.37 20.28
CA MET A 392 5.17 -4.45 19.33
C MET A 392 5.87 -3.94 18.07
N ALA A 393 5.48 -2.78 17.54
CA ALA A 393 6.11 -2.21 16.35
C ALA A 393 7.56 -1.74 16.56
N PHE A 394 7.99 -1.56 17.81
CA PHE A 394 9.38 -1.30 18.16
C PHE A 394 10.22 -2.58 18.11
N PHE A 395 9.68 -3.73 18.55
CA PHE A 395 10.40 -5.01 18.58
C PHE A 395 10.31 -5.82 17.29
N VAL A 396 9.17 -5.73 16.58
CA VAL A 396 8.90 -6.52 15.38
C VAL A 396 9.42 -5.76 14.16
N ASN A 397 10.60 -6.17 13.68
CA ASN A 397 11.20 -5.58 12.47
C ASN A 397 10.41 -5.95 11.20
N VAL A 398 9.98 -4.92 10.48
CA VAL A 398 9.18 -5.06 9.25
C VAL A 398 9.84 -5.93 8.19
N ASN A 399 11.15 -5.86 7.98
CA ASN A 399 11.80 -6.66 6.94
C ASN A 399 12.04 -8.11 7.40
N LYS A 400 12.50 -8.30 8.65
CA LYS A 400 12.89 -9.61 9.18
C LYS A 400 11.73 -10.59 9.31
N PHE A 401 10.56 -10.09 9.70
CA PHE A 401 9.35 -10.89 9.89
C PHE A 401 8.41 -10.87 8.68
N SER A 402 8.95 -10.67 7.47
CA SER A 402 8.23 -10.85 6.20
C SER A 402 8.47 -12.25 5.60
N LEU A 403 7.80 -12.59 4.49
CA LEU A 403 8.08 -13.81 3.73
C LEU A 403 9.42 -13.76 2.98
N HIS A 404 10.00 -12.57 2.80
CA HIS A 404 11.24 -12.37 2.06
C HIS A 404 12.40 -13.23 2.58
N GLY A 405 12.56 -13.35 3.90
CA GLY A 405 13.67 -14.13 4.48
C GLY A 405 13.63 -15.59 4.07
N ALA A 406 12.45 -16.22 4.10
CA ALA A 406 12.27 -17.60 3.70
C ALA A 406 12.51 -17.81 2.19
N TYR A 407 12.07 -16.85 1.36
CA TYR A 407 12.34 -16.85 -0.08
C TYR A 407 13.84 -16.70 -0.40
N ARG A 408 14.49 -15.70 0.21
CA ARG A 408 15.91 -15.43 0.11
C ARG A 408 16.76 -16.64 0.45
N ASP A 409 16.48 -17.28 1.58
CA ASP A 409 17.30 -18.37 2.08
C ASP A 409 17.22 -19.60 1.14
N ARG A 410 16.09 -19.80 0.44
CA ARG A 410 15.94 -20.82 -0.61
C ARG A 410 16.75 -20.49 -1.85
N LEU A 411 16.68 -19.26 -2.35
CA LEU A 411 17.48 -18.82 -3.49
C LEU A 411 18.98 -18.94 -3.21
N VAL A 412 19.40 -18.50 -2.01
CA VAL A 412 20.79 -18.64 -1.56
C VAL A 412 21.19 -20.11 -1.57
N ARG A 413 20.38 -21.01 -0.99
CA ARG A 413 20.70 -22.44 -0.98
C ARG A 413 20.76 -23.06 -2.37
N ALA A 414 19.79 -22.75 -3.23
CA ALA A 414 19.66 -23.34 -4.57
C ALA A 414 20.77 -22.90 -5.53
N TYR A 415 21.16 -21.62 -5.49
CA TYR A 415 22.14 -21.07 -6.44
C TYR A 415 23.52 -20.85 -5.80
N LEU A 416 23.59 -20.06 -4.73
CA LEU A 416 24.88 -19.66 -4.15
C LEU A 416 25.52 -20.80 -3.33
N GLY A 417 24.72 -21.51 -2.55
CA GLY A 417 25.14 -22.66 -1.75
C GLY A 417 25.52 -23.85 -2.63
N ALA A 418 24.75 -24.13 -3.70
CA ALA A 418 25.10 -25.17 -4.67
C ALA A 418 26.43 -24.88 -5.40
N SER A 419 26.76 -23.59 -5.58
CA SER A 419 28.03 -23.17 -6.21
C SER A 419 29.21 -23.12 -5.23
N ASN A 420 28.97 -23.25 -3.92
CA ASN A 420 30.00 -23.16 -2.89
C ASN A 420 30.62 -24.54 -2.61
N LYS A 421 31.79 -24.82 -3.20
CA LYS A 421 32.51 -26.10 -3.03
C LYS A 421 33.00 -26.34 -1.60
N TYR A 422 33.14 -25.29 -0.78
CA TYR A 422 33.70 -25.36 0.58
C TYR A 422 32.65 -25.10 1.66
N ARG A 423 31.39 -25.33 1.33
CA ARG A 423 30.23 -25.06 2.17
C ARG A 423 30.25 -25.85 3.48
N LYS A 424 30.13 -25.14 4.60
CA LYS A 424 30.03 -25.70 5.97
C LYS A 424 28.64 -25.41 6.52
N THR A 425 27.68 -26.25 6.14
CA THR A 425 26.30 -26.06 6.55
C THR A 425 26.07 -26.45 8.00
N ASN A 426 25.25 -25.67 8.68
CA ASN A 426 24.59 -26.14 9.89
C ASN A 426 23.74 -27.38 9.58
N THR A 427 23.87 -28.44 10.36
CA THR A 427 23.25 -29.76 10.09
C THR A 427 21.72 -29.73 10.12
N PHE A 428 21.13 -28.92 11.00
CA PHE A 428 19.69 -28.84 11.15
C PHE A 428 19.04 -27.97 10.06
N THR A 429 19.64 -26.81 9.77
CA THR A 429 19.05 -25.83 8.85
C THR A 429 19.55 -25.97 7.41
N GLY A 430 20.71 -26.60 7.21
CA GLY A 430 21.37 -26.70 5.92
C GLY A 430 21.91 -25.37 5.40
N PHE A 431 22.06 -24.34 6.24
CA PHE A 431 22.57 -23.02 5.85
C PHE A 431 24.03 -22.81 6.25
N ASP A 432 24.75 -22.06 5.42
CA ASP A 432 26.08 -21.54 5.68
C ASP A 432 26.05 -20.00 5.49
N ASP A 433 26.53 -19.22 6.46
CA ASP A 433 26.56 -17.75 6.31
C ASP A 433 27.45 -17.33 5.13
N ALA A 434 28.45 -18.16 4.77
CA ALA A 434 29.36 -17.93 3.65
C ALA A 434 28.67 -17.99 2.28
N ASP A 435 27.53 -18.67 2.17
CA ASP A 435 26.74 -18.71 0.93
C ASP A 435 26.20 -17.32 0.55
N ASN A 436 26.00 -16.43 1.54
CA ASN A 436 25.39 -15.12 1.34
C ASN A 436 26.35 -13.98 1.68
N PHE A 437 27.36 -13.79 0.83
CA PHE A 437 28.37 -12.76 0.98
C PHE A 437 27.90 -11.36 0.49
N GLN A 438 28.71 -10.35 0.79
CA GLN A 438 28.41 -8.94 0.51
C GLN A 438 28.54 -8.63 -0.99
N LEU A 439 27.56 -7.93 -1.57
CA LEU A 439 27.49 -7.69 -3.02
C LEU A 439 28.71 -6.94 -3.55
N HIS A 440 29.26 -5.99 -2.79
CA HIS A 440 30.42 -5.21 -3.20
C HIS A 440 31.70 -6.04 -3.42
N ARG A 441 31.76 -7.28 -2.89
CA ARG A 441 32.90 -8.19 -3.11
C ARG A 441 33.08 -8.58 -4.57
N LEU A 442 32.01 -8.50 -5.37
CA LEU A 442 32.06 -8.82 -6.80
C LEU A 442 32.61 -7.67 -7.65
N LYS A 443 33.14 -6.58 -7.06
CA LYS A 443 33.67 -5.42 -7.79
C LYS A 443 34.74 -5.78 -8.85
N LYS A 444 35.51 -6.84 -8.62
CA LYS A 444 36.54 -7.33 -9.56
C LYS A 444 36.06 -8.45 -10.49
N GLN A 445 34.85 -8.99 -10.26
CA GLN A 445 34.31 -10.06 -11.10
C GLN A 445 33.87 -9.49 -12.45
N ARG A 446 34.11 -10.26 -13.51
CA ARG A 446 33.59 -9.99 -14.85
C ARG A 446 32.69 -11.17 -15.27
N PRO A 447 31.55 -10.92 -15.94
CA PRO A 447 30.95 -9.60 -16.19
C PRO A 447 30.50 -8.90 -14.90
N LEU A 448 30.35 -7.56 -14.95
CA LEU A 448 29.86 -6.78 -13.81
C LEU A 448 28.40 -7.15 -13.55
N HIS A 449 28.12 -7.65 -12.36
CA HIS A 449 26.76 -8.04 -11.98
C HIS A 449 25.91 -6.80 -11.69
N ILE A 450 24.74 -6.69 -12.31
CA ILE A 450 23.76 -5.63 -12.05
C ILE A 450 22.43 -6.31 -11.80
N ILE A 451 21.88 -6.09 -10.61
CA ILE A 451 20.60 -6.66 -10.19
C ILE A 451 19.55 -5.57 -10.29
N ASN A 452 18.54 -5.78 -11.14
CA ASN A 452 17.44 -4.86 -11.32
C ASN A 452 16.32 -5.14 -10.32
N ALA A 453 15.71 -4.07 -9.85
CA ALA A 453 14.58 -4.06 -8.93
C ALA A 453 13.72 -2.82 -9.22
N THR A 454 12.59 -2.71 -8.55
CA THR A 454 11.66 -1.59 -8.71
C THR A 454 11.57 -0.75 -7.45
N LEU A 455 11.74 0.56 -7.59
CA LEU A 455 11.42 1.54 -6.57
C LEU A 455 9.93 1.91 -6.67
N ASN A 456 9.14 1.63 -5.62
CA ASN A 456 7.72 1.96 -5.59
C ASN A 456 7.47 3.44 -5.25
N LEU A 457 6.71 4.12 -6.10
CA LEU A 457 6.41 5.56 -6.06
C LEU A 457 4.89 5.81 -6.19
N VAL A 458 4.08 5.08 -5.42
CA VAL A 458 2.62 5.10 -5.52
C VAL A 458 2.02 6.46 -5.09
N GLY A 459 2.67 7.18 -4.17
CA GLY A 459 2.19 8.45 -3.59
C GLY A 459 2.78 9.74 -4.17
N GLY A 460 3.33 9.72 -5.39
CA GLY A 460 4.04 10.87 -5.98
C GLY A 460 3.16 11.88 -6.73
N THR A 461 3.59 13.14 -6.80
CA THR A 461 2.93 14.25 -7.52
C THR A 461 3.27 14.34 -9.01
N ASN A 462 4.23 13.53 -9.49
CA ASN A 462 4.67 13.56 -10.88
C ASN A 462 3.67 12.85 -11.79
N LEU A 463 3.04 13.58 -12.71
CA LEU A 463 2.06 13.08 -13.68
C LEU A 463 2.61 11.90 -14.51
N ALA A 464 3.90 11.92 -14.86
CA ALA A 464 4.55 10.82 -15.60
C ALA A 464 4.56 9.50 -14.80
N TRP A 465 4.44 9.57 -13.48
CA TRP A 465 4.44 8.44 -12.56
C TRP A 465 3.05 8.05 -12.04
N GLN A 466 2.00 8.83 -12.31
CA GLN A 466 0.66 8.49 -11.83
C GLN A 466 0.14 7.17 -12.43
N ASN A 467 0.48 6.89 -13.69
CA ASN A 467 0.16 5.61 -14.32
C ASN A 467 1.15 4.50 -13.97
N ARG A 468 2.44 4.82 -13.79
CA ARG A 468 3.50 3.81 -13.62
C ARG A 468 3.77 3.42 -12.17
N LYS A 469 3.63 4.37 -11.25
CA LYS A 469 3.83 4.23 -9.78
C LYS A 469 5.16 3.58 -9.38
N ALA A 470 6.17 3.63 -10.25
CA ALA A 470 7.40 2.87 -10.14
C ALA A 470 8.55 3.53 -10.92
N ALA A 471 9.78 3.30 -10.48
CA ALA A 471 11.01 3.62 -11.20
C ALA A 471 12.03 2.47 -11.08
N SER A 472 12.98 2.39 -12.00
CA SER A 472 14.07 1.40 -11.92
C SER A 472 14.97 1.66 -10.70
N PHE A 473 15.33 0.59 -10.00
CA PHE A 473 16.31 0.59 -8.91
C PHE A 473 17.35 -0.50 -9.20
N THR A 474 18.64 -0.18 -9.13
CA THR A 474 19.71 -1.16 -9.38
C THR A 474 20.57 -1.39 -8.16
N MET A 475 21.04 -2.61 -8.02
CA MET A 475 22.01 -3.04 -7.01
C MET A 475 23.18 -3.70 -7.73
N SER A 476 24.34 -3.04 -7.71
CA SER A 476 25.58 -3.55 -8.31
C SER A 476 26.70 -3.59 -7.27
N PRO A 477 27.81 -4.29 -7.53
CA PRO A 477 28.98 -4.27 -6.64
C PRO A 477 29.58 -2.89 -6.42
N LEU A 478 29.36 -1.95 -7.34
CA LEU A 478 29.87 -0.58 -7.26
C LEU A 478 28.89 0.34 -6.53
N HIS A 479 27.65 0.37 -7.00
CA HIS A 479 26.63 1.30 -6.52
C HIS A 479 25.25 0.67 -6.44
N SER A 480 24.43 1.17 -5.52
CA SER A 480 23.03 0.82 -5.35
C SER A 480 22.19 2.09 -5.32
N GLY A 481 21.05 2.11 -6.01
CA GLY A 481 20.18 3.28 -6.07
C GLY A 481 19.33 3.34 -7.34
N SER A 482 18.72 4.51 -7.56
CA SER A 482 17.90 4.81 -8.72
C SER A 482 18.30 6.17 -9.29
N TRP A 483 18.16 6.36 -10.60
CA TRP A 483 18.51 7.62 -11.26
C TRP A 483 17.78 8.83 -10.62
N CYS A 484 16.54 8.65 -10.17
CA CYS A 484 15.71 9.72 -9.62
C CYS A 484 16.01 10.05 -8.14
N LEU A 485 16.76 9.18 -7.45
CA LEU A 485 17.20 9.37 -6.07
C LEU A 485 18.68 9.72 -5.98
N GLY A 486 19.49 9.24 -6.93
CA GLY A 486 20.93 9.14 -6.80
C GLY A 486 21.39 7.76 -6.33
N TYR A 487 22.69 7.53 -6.47
CA TYR A 487 23.35 6.25 -6.19
C TYR A 487 24.29 6.35 -4.98
N ARG A 488 24.40 5.28 -4.20
CA ARG A 488 25.34 5.14 -3.09
C ARG A 488 26.30 3.99 -3.34
N HIS A 489 27.53 4.11 -2.83
CA HIS A 489 28.47 2.99 -2.89
C HIS A 489 27.93 1.78 -2.11
N THR A 490 27.94 0.61 -2.74
CA THR A 490 27.33 -0.60 -2.16
C THR A 490 28.06 -1.12 -0.92
N ASN A 491 29.32 -0.72 -0.70
CA ASN A 491 30.06 -1.03 0.52
C ASN A 491 29.57 -0.23 1.75
N GLU A 492 28.93 0.93 1.56
CA GLU A 492 28.38 1.79 2.61
C GLU A 492 26.85 1.63 2.75
N TYR A 493 26.18 1.27 1.65
CA TYR A 493 24.75 1.08 1.65
C TYR A 493 24.30 -0.12 2.50
N CYS A 494 23.31 0.11 3.35
CA CYS A 494 22.84 -0.88 4.34
C CYS A 494 23.94 -1.42 5.27
N ARG A 495 25.03 -0.67 5.48
CA ARG A 495 26.17 -1.11 6.29
C ARG A 495 25.90 -0.93 7.77
N ASN A 496 25.62 -2.03 8.46
CA ASN A 496 25.65 -2.04 9.91
C ASN A 496 27.10 -2.21 10.40
N LYS A 497 27.70 -1.14 10.92
CA LYS A 497 29.09 -1.09 11.41
C LYS A 497 29.32 -1.93 12.67
N ASN A 498 28.28 -2.13 13.49
CA ASN A 498 28.35 -2.90 14.74
C ASN A 498 28.31 -4.41 14.50
N LEU A 499 27.86 -4.85 13.31
CA LEU A 499 27.86 -6.26 12.92
C LEU A 499 29.16 -6.61 12.19
N GLY A 500 30.23 -6.92 12.92
CA GLY A 500 31.49 -7.29 12.26
C GLY A 500 32.76 -7.27 13.11
N ASP A 501 32.68 -7.39 14.43
CA ASP A 501 33.88 -7.66 15.24
C ASP A 501 34.48 -9.00 14.81
N CYS A 502 35.59 -8.93 14.07
CA CYS A 502 36.29 -10.11 13.59
C CYS A 502 37.08 -10.72 14.74
N ALA A 503 36.43 -11.63 15.48
CA ALA A 503 37.13 -12.57 16.34
C ALA A 503 37.70 -13.78 15.55
N ASN A 504 37.21 -14.06 14.33
CA ASN A 504 37.70 -15.17 13.50
C ASN A 504 37.44 -14.94 11.98
N LEU A 505 38.48 -15.15 11.16
CA LEU A 505 38.47 -15.04 9.69
C LEU A 505 37.36 -15.87 9.01
N THR A 506 37.15 -17.10 9.50
CA THR A 506 36.14 -18.05 8.99
C THR A 506 34.70 -17.57 9.17
N ARG A 507 34.42 -16.67 10.12
CA ARG A 507 33.08 -16.07 10.33
C ARG A 507 32.88 -14.76 9.59
N CYS A 508 33.93 -14.18 9.02
CA CYS A 508 33.85 -12.82 8.47
C CYS A 508 33.36 -12.76 7.01
N ASN A 509 33.10 -13.89 6.31
CA ASN A 509 32.80 -13.88 4.87
C ASN A 509 33.78 -12.99 4.08
N ARG A 510 35.07 -13.05 4.41
CA ARG A 510 36.11 -12.14 3.89
C ARG A 510 37.37 -12.93 3.53
N LEU A 511 38.13 -12.40 2.58
CA LEU A 511 39.47 -12.93 2.26
C LEU A 511 40.46 -12.36 3.26
N GLU A 512 41.43 -13.17 3.69
CA GLU A 512 42.45 -12.80 4.69
C GLU A 512 43.23 -11.53 4.32
N LYS A 513 43.42 -11.29 3.01
CA LYS A 513 44.05 -10.10 2.46
C LYS A 513 43.32 -8.77 2.73
N ASP A 514 42.04 -8.81 3.12
CA ASP A 514 41.21 -7.61 3.38
C ASP A 514 41.20 -7.24 4.88
N CYS A 515 41.97 -7.96 5.70
CA CYS A 515 42.11 -7.78 7.13
C CYS A 515 43.58 -7.49 7.48
N LEU A 516 43.81 -6.45 8.29
CA LEU A 516 45.12 -6.13 8.86
C LEU A 516 45.19 -6.67 10.28
N LYS A 517 46.37 -6.95 10.82
CA LYS A 517 46.53 -7.20 12.26
C LYS A 517 46.66 -5.85 12.97
N ASP A 518 45.91 -5.65 14.06
CA ASP A 518 46.16 -4.55 14.97
C ASP A 518 47.43 -4.79 15.80
N GLU A 519 47.79 -3.81 16.65
CA GLU A 519 48.96 -3.88 17.53
C GLU A 519 48.94 -5.06 18.51
N ALA A 520 47.75 -5.62 18.79
CA ALA A 520 47.56 -6.81 19.62
C ALA A 520 47.55 -8.12 18.80
N GLY A 521 47.81 -8.06 17.49
CA GLY A 521 47.84 -9.22 16.58
C GLY A 521 46.46 -9.71 16.14
N LYS A 522 45.38 -9.02 16.51
CA LYS A 522 44.00 -9.37 16.15
C LYS A 522 43.68 -8.85 14.75
N LEU A 523 43.02 -9.68 13.93
CA LEU A 523 42.62 -9.28 12.58
C LEU A 523 41.49 -8.24 12.61
N VAL A 524 41.83 -7.01 12.25
CA VAL A 524 40.93 -5.88 12.04
C VAL A 524 40.66 -5.71 10.55
N CYS A 525 39.38 -5.76 10.19
CA CYS A 525 38.93 -5.54 8.82
C CYS A 525 39.09 -4.06 8.41
N GLN A 526 39.53 -3.80 7.17
CA GLN A 526 39.56 -2.43 6.63
C GLN A 526 38.14 -1.82 6.48
N LEU A 527 37.11 -2.65 6.31
CA LEU A 527 35.71 -2.22 6.21
C LEU A 527 34.81 -2.98 7.21
N PRO A 528 34.83 -2.71 8.53
CA PRO A 528 34.01 -3.43 9.51
C PRO A 528 32.51 -3.25 9.22
N GLY A 529 31.72 -4.29 9.46
CA GLY A 529 30.26 -4.26 9.27
C GLY A 529 29.70 -5.22 8.22
N LYS A 530 28.36 -5.36 8.17
CA LYS A 530 27.63 -6.08 7.12
C LYS A 530 26.86 -5.10 6.23
N SER A 531 27.30 -4.93 4.98
CA SER A 531 26.61 -4.17 3.92
C SER A 531 25.56 -5.02 3.20
N LEU A 532 24.90 -4.46 2.17
CA LEU A 532 23.98 -5.20 1.29
C LEU A 532 24.60 -6.51 0.78
N ARG A 533 23.86 -7.62 0.95
CA ARG A 533 24.28 -8.98 0.59
C ARG A 533 23.69 -9.43 -0.74
N LEU A 534 24.43 -10.25 -1.49
CA LEU A 534 24.03 -10.73 -2.81
C LEU A 534 22.68 -11.46 -2.78
N GLY A 535 22.49 -12.40 -1.86
CA GLY A 535 21.24 -13.14 -1.74
C GLY A 535 20.04 -12.24 -1.43
N THR A 536 20.25 -11.16 -0.66
CA THR A 536 19.17 -10.18 -0.38
C THR A 536 18.82 -9.40 -1.65
N ALA A 537 19.83 -8.93 -2.40
CA ALA A 537 19.59 -8.26 -3.68
C ALA A 537 18.87 -9.18 -4.69
N MET A 538 19.29 -10.44 -4.81
CA MET A 538 18.63 -11.45 -5.65
C MET A 538 17.18 -11.67 -5.25
N ALA A 539 16.90 -11.80 -3.95
CA ALA A 539 15.55 -12.01 -3.45
C ALA A 539 14.64 -10.79 -3.62
N ILE A 540 15.20 -9.57 -3.54
CA ILE A 540 14.45 -8.34 -3.82
C ILE A 540 14.07 -8.29 -5.31
N SER A 541 15.01 -8.65 -6.18
CA SER A 541 14.82 -8.66 -7.63
C SER A 541 13.69 -9.58 -8.11
N GLY A 542 13.48 -10.71 -7.42
CA GLY A 542 12.39 -11.67 -7.69
C GLY A 542 11.19 -11.57 -6.75
N ALA A 543 11.00 -10.45 -6.05
CA ALA A 543 9.96 -10.27 -5.03
C ALA A 543 8.56 -9.99 -5.63
N ALA A 544 8.06 -10.89 -6.48
CA ALA A 544 6.84 -10.69 -7.27
C ALA A 544 5.56 -10.46 -6.42
N ALA A 545 5.40 -11.16 -5.30
CA ALA A 545 4.27 -10.97 -4.40
C ALA A 545 4.53 -9.86 -3.38
N ASN A 546 3.95 -8.66 -3.60
CA ASN A 546 4.07 -7.53 -2.69
C ASN A 546 2.77 -6.71 -2.60
N PRO A 547 2.45 -6.07 -1.45
CA PRO A 547 1.36 -5.10 -1.38
C PRO A 547 1.46 -3.95 -2.39
N ASN A 548 2.69 -3.51 -2.73
CA ASN A 548 2.95 -2.46 -3.72
C ASN A 548 3.71 -3.05 -4.92
N MET A 549 3.03 -3.19 -6.05
CA MET A 549 3.53 -3.83 -7.29
C MET A 549 3.58 -2.83 -8.46
N GLY A 550 3.97 -1.58 -8.20
CA GLY A 550 3.97 -0.54 -9.23
C GLY A 550 2.60 -0.41 -9.90
N TYR A 551 2.56 -0.65 -11.22
CA TYR A 551 1.37 -0.59 -12.08
C TYR A 551 0.19 -1.42 -11.56
N TYR A 552 0.45 -2.56 -10.89
CA TYR A 552 -0.58 -3.51 -10.46
C TYR A 552 -1.19 -3.23 -9.07
N SER A 553 -0.81 -2.12 -8.43
CA SER A 553 -1.23 -1.84 -7.04
C SER A 553 -2.70 -1.40 -6.96
N SER A 554 -3.49 -2.11 -6.13
CA SER A 554 -4.87 -1.78 -5.77
C SER A 554 -4.99 -1.62 -4.27
N THR A 555 -5.57 -0.51 -3.78
CA THR A 555 -5.61 -0.17 -2.35
C THR A 555 -6.17 -1.29 -1.46
N VAL A 556 -7.24 -1.96 -1.90
CA VAL A 556 -7.89 -3.04 -1.14
C VAL A 556 -6.99 -4.28 -1.08
N VAL A 557 -6.37 -4.63 -2.20
CA VAL A 557 -5.46 -5.79 -2.30
C VAL A 557 -4.19 -5.53 -1.51
N THR A 558 -3.62 -4.33 -1.63
CA THR A 558 -2.48 -3.84 -0.84
C THR A 558 -2.75 -4.00 0.65
N PHE A 559 -3.93 -3.57 1.13
CA PHE A 559 -4.30 -3.73 2.54
C PHE A 559 -4.32 -5.19 2.99
N LEU A 560 -5.00 -6.06 2.25
CA LEU A 560 -5.09 -7.49 2.59
C LEU A 560 -3.72 -8.17 2.57
N MET A 561 -2.90 -7.91 1.56
CA MET A 561 -1.55 -8.47 1.48
C MET A 561 -0.65 -7.99 2.64
N SER A 562 -0.77 -6.72 3.04
CA SER A 562 -0.08 -6.21 4.23
C SER A 562 -0.55 -6.88 5.51
N LEU A 563 -1.87 -7.04 5.69
CA LEU A 563 -2.46 -7.64 6.89
C LEU A 563 -2.04 -9.10 7.05
N PHE A 564 -2.13 -9.89 5.97
CA PHE A 564 -1.73 -11.30 5.92
C PHE A 564 -0.22 -11.50 5.71
N ASN A 565 0.58 -10.43 5.74
CA ASN A 565 2.04 -10.49 5.62
C ASN A 565 2.53 -11.20 4.34
N ILE A 566 1.74 -11.13 3.27
CA ILE A 566 2.06 -11.64 1.93
C ILE A 566 2.92 -10.58 1.25
N ARG A 567 4.17 -10.46 1.68
CA ARG A 567 5.10 -9.44 1.18
C ARG A 567 6.52 -9.97 1.07
N LEU A 568 7.07 -9.85 -0.13
CA LEU A 568 8.45 -10.22 -0.45
C LEU A 568 9.37 -9.01 -0.66
N GLY A 569 8.82 -7.80 -0.74
CA GLY A 569 9.63 -6.60 -0.95
C GLY A 569 10.29 -6.14 0.33
N TRP A 570 11.17 -5.15 0.17
CA TRP A 570 12.12 -4.79 1.20
C TRP A 570 12.18 -3.28 1.38
N TRP A 571 12.10 -2.84 2.63
CA TRP A 571 12.32 -1.45 2.98
C TRP A 571 13.81 -1.16 3.10
N LEU A 572 14.34 -0.30 2.24
CA LEU A 572 15.73 0.13 2.26
C LEU A 572 15.84 1.60 2.68
N GLY A 573 16.98 2.00 3.22
CA GLY A 573 17.28 3.41 3.45
C GLY A 573 17.27 4.19 2.12
N ASN A 574 16.74 5.41 2.12
CA ASN A 574 16.73 6.22 0.90
C ASN A 574 18.18 6.53 0.44
N THR A 575 18.45 6.48 -0.86
CA THR A 575 19.78 6.80 -1.41
C THR A 575 19.98 8.30 -1.68
N GLY A 576 18.91 9.10 -1.76
CA GLY A 576 18.98 10.54 -1.97
C GLY A 576 19.28 11.35 -0.69
N ASP A 577 19.08 12.67 -0.76
CA ASP A 577 19.46 13.63 0.30
C ASP A 577 18.77 13.37 1.64
N VAL A 578 17.51 12.94 1.62
CA VAL A 578 16.76 12.58 2.83
C VAL A 578 17.43 11.39 3.53
N GLY A 579 18.02 10.48 2.76
CA GLY A 579 18.80 9.34 3.22
C GLY A 579 20.11 9.70 3.92
N SER A 580 20.71 10.83 3.52
CA SER A 580 21.94 11.38 4.12
C SER A 580 21.71 12.08 5.46
N LYS A 581 20.48 12.15 5.97
CA LYS A 581 20.20 12.66 7.31
C LYS A 581 20.53 11.60 8.35
N LYS A 582 21.06 12.02 9.50
CA LYS A 582 21.28 11.13 10.66
C LYS A 582 19.95 10.77 11.30
N ASP A 583 19.80 9.52 11.71
CA ASP A 583 18.62 9.09 12.45
C ASP A 583 18.81 9.25 13.97
N TRP A 584 18.53 10.45 14.49
CA TRP A 584 18.68 10.77 15.91
C TRP A 584 17.76 9.97 16.84
N PHE A 585 16.64 9.45 16.33
CA PHE A 585 15.68 8.68 17.12
C PHE A 585 15.94 7.16 17.06
N GLY A 586 16.85 6.71 16.18
CA GLY A 586 17.32 5.34 16.18
C GLY A 586 18.44 5.18 17.18
N PHE A 587 18.51 4.03 17.87
CA PHE A 587 19.65 3.66 18.71
C PHE A 587 20.94 3.58 17.85
N GLY A 588 21.64 4.71 17.66
CA GLY A 588 22.90 4.84 16.92
C GLY A 588 23.02 6.11 16.06
N SER A 589 24.25 6.51 15.75
CA SER A 589 24.60 7.72 14.96
C SER A 589 24.58 7.50 13.43
N ASN A 590 23.90 6.46 12.95
CA ASN A 590 23.91 6.05 11.55
C ASN A 590 23.04 6.96 10.67
N TYR A 591 23.42 7.09 9.40
CA TYR A 591 22.60 7.71 8.38
C TYR A 591 21.45 6.77 7.94
N PHE A 592 20.34 7.30 7.43
CA PHE A 592 19.23 6.46 6.97
C PHE A 592 19.65 5.48 5.87
N PHE A 593 20.50 5.88 4.92
CA PHE A 593 20.99 5.00 3.85
C PHE A 593 21.86 3.83 4.36
N GLU A 594 22.46 3.96 5.54
CA GLU A 594 23.26 2.88 6.16
C GLU A 594 22.36 1.83 6.83
N LYS A 595 21.07 2.13 7.03
CA LYS A 595 20.12 1.20 7.68
C LYS A 595 19.57 0.19 6.67
N SER A 596 19.69 -1.09 7.03
CA SER A 596 19.12 -2.22 6.27
C SER A 596 17.62 -2.42 6.46
N SER A 597 17.03 -1.71 7.44
CA SER A 597 15.60 -1.73 7.73
C SER A 597 15.17 -0.51 8.57
N PRO A 598 13.88 -0.14 8.55
CA PRO A 598 13.31 0.83 9.47
C PRO A 598 13.44 0.41 10.95
N SER A 599 13.69 1.38 11.83
CA SER A 599 13.82 1.13 13.27
C SER A 599 12.47 0.91 13.97
N VAL A 600 11.39 1.50 13.46
CA VAL A 600 10.03 1.33 13.98
C VAL A 600 9.13 0.94 12.81
N ALA A 601 8.35 -0.12 12.98
CA ALA A 601 7.57 -0.71 11.88
C ALA A 601 6.30 0.07 11.52
N VAL A 602 5.75 0.90 12.41
CA VAL A 602 4.44 1.57 12.24
C VAL A 602 4.36 2.37 10.94
N LEU A 603 5.28 3.31 10.72
CA LEU A 603 5.22 4.19 9.54
C LEU A 603 5.45 3.43 8.22
N PRO A 604 6.46 2.54 8.09
CA PRO A 604 6.59 1.68 6.92
C PRO A 604 5.34 0.86 6.64
N LEU A 605 4.76 0.19 7.64
CA LEU A 605 3.56 -0.63 7.47
C LEU A 605 2.37 0.21 7.04
N LEU A 606 2.08 1.34 7.70
CA LEU A 606 1.00 2.25 7.30
C LEU A 606 1.21 2.80 5.88
N ASN A 607 2.44 3.16 5.53
CA ASN A 607 2.75 3.64 4.18
C ASN A 607 2.60 2.52 3.14
N GLU A 608 2.93 1.28 3.49
CA GLU A 608 2.75 0.11 2.64
C GLU A 608 1.27 -0.15 2.41
N THR A 609 0.50 -0.26 3.50
CA THR A 609 -0.94 -0.57 3.54
C THR A 609 -1.79 0.49 2.84
N LEU A 610 -1.44 1.77 2.96
CA LEU A 610 -2.16 2.86 2.32
C LEU A 610 -1.64 3.22 0.92
N GLY A 611 -0.66 2.47 0.39
CA GLY A 611 -0.06 2.77 -0.92
C GLY A 611 0.63 4.15 -0.96
N ARG A 612 1.22 4.59 0.15
CA ARG A 612 1.87 5.91 0.27
C ARG A 612 3.39 5.80 0.11
N THR A 613 3.90 4.95 -0.78
CA THR A 613 5.34 4.86 -1.05
C THR A 613 5.80 6.06 -1.89
N ASP A 614 6.89 6.72 -1.48
CA ASP A 614 7.35 7.96 -2.11
C ASP A 614 8.88 8.15 -1.94
N LYS A 615 9.50 8.85 -2.89
CA LYS A 615 10.92 9.18 -2.94
C LYS A 615 11.36 10.18 -1.89
N HIS A 616 10.45 10.98 -1.32
CA HIS A 616 10.80 12.00 -0.32
C HIS A 616 10.87 11.45 1.12
N LYS A 617 10.62 10.14 1.31
CA LYS A 617 10.64 9.49 2.63
C LYS A 617 12.03 8.99 3.00
N LYS A 618 12.29 8.86 4.31
CA LYS A 618 13.56 8.36 4.86
C LYS A 618 13.91 6.93 4.45
N PHE A 619 12.87 6.12 4.22
CA PHE A 619 12.97 4.75 3.72
C PHE A 619 12.15 4.62 2.45
N VAL A 620 12.64 3.79 1.54
CA VAL A 620 12.03 3.47 0.26
C VAL A 620 11.66 1.99 0.20
N ASN A 621 10.56 1.68 -0.48
CA ASN A 621 10.11 0.30 -0.65
C ASN A 621 10.55 -0.21 -2.03
N VAL A 622 11.31 -1.30 -2.05
CA VAL A 622 11.88 -1.89 -3.27
C VAL A 622 11.35 -3.30 -3.48
N THR A 623 10.91 -3.60 -4.70
CA THR A 623 10.26 -4.87 -5.10
C THR A 623 10.84 -5.42 -6.40
N ASP A 624 10.22 -6.47 -6.93
CA ASP A 624 10.61 -7.17 -8.16
C ASP A 624 10.91 -6.22 -9.33
N GLY A 625 11.95 -6.51 -10.11
CA GLY A 625 12.29 -5.74 -11.32
C GLY A 625 11.15 -5.69 -12.33
N GLY A 626 10.36 -6.76 -12.44
CA GLY A 626 9.20 -6.88 -13.32
C GLY A 626 8.05 -5.93 -12.99
N HIS A 627 8.00 -5.32 -11.80
CA HIS A 627 7.03 -4.26 -11.50
C HIS A 627 7.32 -2.95 -12.24
N PHE A 628 8.54 -2.77 -12.74
CA PHE A 628 8.92 -1.69 -13.64
C PHE A 628 9.17 -2.22 -15.06
N GLU A 629 10.15 -3.10 -15.25
CA GLU A 629 10.56 -3.64 -16.55
C GLU A 629 11.24 -5.01 -16.37
N ASN A 630 10.65 -6.06 -16.93
CA ASN A 630 10.95 -7.45 -16.58
C ASN A 630 12.17 -8.06 -17.29
N LEU A 631 12.70 -7.42 -18.34
CA LEU A 631 13.80 -7.93 -19.17
C LEU A 631 15.16 -7.32 -18.82
N ALA A 632 15.19 -6.33 -17.91
CA ALA A 632 16.37 -5.54 -17.56
C ALA A 632 17.01 -4.76 -18.73
N LEU A 633 16.34 -4.71 -19.89
CA LEU A 633 16.78 -4.01 -21.09
C LEU A 633 16.92 -2.50 -20.83
N TYR A 634 15.98 -1.92 -20.09
CA TYR A 634 15.95 -0.48 -19.83
C TYR A 634 17.27 0.03 -19.22
N GLU A 635 17.82 -0.70 -18.25
CA GLU A 635 19.07 -0.33 -17.59
C GLU A 635 20.30 -0.46 -18.50
N MET A 636 20.29 -1.39 -19.46
CA MET A 636 21.37 -1.51 -20.44
C MET A 636 21.33 -0.36 -21.45
N VAL A 637 20.13 0.01 -21.91
CA VAL A 637 19.90 1.16 -22.80
C VAL A 637 20.25 2.48 -22.11
N LEU A 638 19.90 2.63 -20.82
CA LEU A 638 20.28 3.79 -20.02
C LEU A 638 21.80 3.99 -19.96
N ARG A 639 22.58 2.89 -20.00
CA ARG A 639 24.05 2.89 -19.99
C ARG A 639 24.69 3.03 -21.38
N ARG A 640 23.89 3.21 -22.44
CA ARG A 640 24.35 3.33 -23.83
C ARG A 640 25.18 2.12 -24.29
N CYS A 641 24.77 0.92 -23.88
CA CYS A 641 25.45 -0.31 -24.33
C CYS A 641 25.38 -0.44 -25.87
N ARG A 642 26.54 -0.65 -26.51
CA ARG A 642 26.65 -0.84 -27.97
C ARG A 642 26.08 -2.19 -28.42
N PHE A 643 26.32 -3.25 -27.64
CA PHE A 643 25.85 -4.62 -27.93
C PHE A 643 25.07 -5.14 -26.73
N ILE A 644 23.83 -5.57 -26.94
CA ILE A 644 22.95 -6.12 -25.90
C ILE A 644 22.49 -7.51 -26.31
N VAL A 645 22.85 -8.52 -25.54
CA VAL A 645 22.28 -9.87 -25.68
C VAL A 645 21.19 -10.02 -24.63
N LEU A 646 19.95 -10.15 -25.09
CA LEU A 646 18.75 -10.19 -24.27
C LEU A 646 18.17 -11.61 -24.25
N SER A 647 18.17 -12.24 -23.08
CA SER A 647 17.52 -13.53 -22.87
C SER A 647 16.17 -13.29 -22.18
N ASP A 648 15.08 -13.46 -22.93
CA ASP A 648 13.72 -13.31 -22.42
C ASP A 648 13.19 -14.65 -21.90
N GLY A 649 13.14 -14.78 -20.57
CA GLY A 649 12.59 -15.93 -19.87
C GLY A 649 11.09 -15.83 -19.53
N ALA A 650 10.37 -14.83 -20.02
CA ALA A 650 8.99 -14.60 -19.63
C ALA A 650 8.02 -15.59 -20.30
N ALA A 651 7.09 -16.17 -19.53
CA ALA A 651 6.09 -17.11 -20.04
C ALA A 651 5.08 -16.41 -20.98
N ASP A 652 5.11 -16.70 -22.27
CA ASP A 652 4.19 -16.15 -23.27
C ASP A 652 4.02 -17.21 -24.37
N GLU A 653 2.97 -18.02 -24.20
CA GLU A 653 2.64 -19.20 -25.03
C GLU A 653 2.20 -18.77 -26.45
N ASP A 654 1.54 -17.62 -26.53
CA ASP A 654 0.99 -17.06 -27.78
C ASP A 654 1.99 -16.16 -28.53
N PHE A 655 3.16 -15.88 -27.94
CA PHE A 655 4.18 -15.00 -28.52
C PHE A 655 3.62 -13.60 -28.84
N LYS A 656 2.88 -13.01 -27.90
CA LYS A 656 2.37 -11.63 -27.99
C LYS A 656 3.48 -10.57 -27.85
N TYR A 657 4.65 -10.94 -27.33
CA TYR A 657 5.82 -10.05 -27.15
C TYR A 657 5.56 -8.83 -26.26
N GLY A 658 4.63 -8.93 -25.31
CA GLY A 658 4.23 -7.81 -24.46
C GLY A 658 5.38 -7.22 -23.63
N GLU A 659 6.29 -8.06 -23.11
CA GLU A 659 7.41 -7.61 -22.26
C GLU A 659 8.40 -6.73 -23.03
N ILE A 660 8.81 -7.18 -24.22
CA ILE A 660 9.77 -6.43 -25.05
C ILE A 660 9.14 -5.16 -25.62
N ALA A 661 7.87 -5.20 -26.04
CA ALA A 661 7.14 -4.02 -26.49
C ALA A 661 7.04 -2.97 -25.38
N ASN A 662 6.73 -3.40 -24.15
CA ASN A 662 6.68 -2.54 -22.97
C ASN A 662 8.06 -1.93 -22.64
N ALA A 663 9.14 -2.71 -22.72
CA ALA A 663 10.49 -2.21 -22.52
C ALA A 663 10.91 -1.17 -23.58
N ILE A 664 10.61 -1.42 -24.86
CA ILE A 664 10.86 -0.49 -25.97
C ILE A 664 10.08 0.81 -25.77
N GLN A 665 8.79 0.72 -25.45
CA GLN A 665 7.96 1.89 -25.20
C GLN A 665 8.51 2.73 -24.04
N LYS A 666 8.95 2.11 -22.95
CA LYS A 666 9.59 2.81 -21.83
C LYS A 666 10.90 3.50 -22.25
N CYS A 667 11.76 2.82 -23.00
CA CYS A 667 13.00 3.40 -23.52
C CYS A 667 12.72 4.62 -24.42
N LYS A 668 11.69 4.54 -25.27
CA LYS A 668 11.30 5.64 -26.15
C LYS A 668 10.77 6.85 -25.38
N VAL A 669 9.83 6.62 -24.46
CA VAL A 669 9.18 7.71 -23.71
C VAL A 669 10.14 8.38 -22.72
N ASP A 670 10.99 7.61 -22.06
CA ASP A 670 11.81 8.13 -20.95
C ASP A 670 13.19 8.60 -21.40
N LEU A 671 13.77 7.91 -22.39
CA LEU A 671 15.16 8.13 -22.82
C LEU A 671 15.25 8.70 -24.24
N GLY A 672 14.12 8.80 -24.96
CA GLY A 672 14.12 9.19 -26.37
C GLY A 672 14.78 8.17 -27.31
N VAL A 673 15.09 6.96 -26.80
CA VAL A 673 15.82 5.93 -27.55
C VAL A 673 14.85 5.11 -28.39
N ASP A 674 15.16 4.97 -29.68
CA ASP A 674 14.39 4.12 -30.59
C ASP A 674 15.01 2.73 -30.67
N ILE A 675 14.18 1.69 -30.62
CA ILE A 675 14.60 0.30 -30.77
C ILE A 675 13.71 -0.33 -31.83
N ALA A 676 14.31 -0.68 -32.96
CA ALA A 676 13.61 -1.21 -34.12
C ALA A 676 14.18 -2.57 -34.52
N PHE A 677 13.33 -3.52 -34.87
CA PHE A 677 13.77 -4.79 -35.47
C PHE A 677 13.82 -4.65 -36.99
N SER A 678 14.86 -5.21 -37.64
CA SER A 678 15.04 -5.10 -39.11
C SER A 678 13.89 -5.71 -39.91
N LYS A 679 13.27 -6.75 -39.36
CA LYS A 679 12.03 -7.38 -39.81
C LYS A 679 11.10 -7.44 -38.59
N GLU A 680 9.83 -7.78 -38.78
CA GLU A 680 9.00 -8.25 -37.65
C GLU A 680 9.75 -9.34 -36.88
N ILE A 681 9.46 -9.49 -35.59
CA ILE A 681 10.09 -10.51 -34.75
C ILE A 681 9.86 -11.89 -35.39
N THR A 682 10.96 -12.54 -35.80
CA THR A 682 10.96 -13.75 -36.64
C THR A 682 10.77 -15.05 -35.85
N ILE A 683 10.82 -14.99 -34.53
CA ILE A 683 10.68 -16.14 -33.64
C ILE A 683 9.21 -16.59 -33.67
N ARG A 684 8.89 -17.88 -33.75
CA ARG A 684 7.48 -18.35 -33.84
C ARG A 684 7.11 -19.30 -32.71
N SER A 685 5.81 -19.38 -32.41
CA SER A 685 5.27 -20.28 -31.38
C SER A 685 5.33 -21.74 -31.83
N ARG A 686 5.30 -22.68 -30.87
CA ARG A 686 5.25 -24.13 -31.12
C ARG A 686 4.04 -24.52 -31.99
N SER A 687 2.90 -23.86 -31.80
CA SER A 687 1.63 -24.13 -32.50
C SER A 687 1.54 -23.54 -33.91
N SER A 688 2.50 -22.71 -34.32
CA SER A 688 2.52 -22.15 -35.67
C SER A 688 2.69 -23.26 -36.72
N LYS A 689 1.79 -23.30 -37.71
CA LYS A 689 1.89 -24.25 -38.83
C LYS A 689 3.25 -24.06 -39.50
N LYS A 690 3.96 -25.17 -39.75
CA LYS A 690 5.22 -25.17 -40.50
C LYS A 690 4.89 -24.81 -41.95
N GLU A 691 4.88 -23.52 -42.27
CA GLU A 691 4.74 -23.04 -43.64
C GLU A 691 6.00 -23.41 -44.42
N SER A 692 5.79 -23.96 -45.61
CA SER A 692 6.84 -24.41 -46.51
C SER A 692 7.78 -23.25 -46.86
N GLY A 693 9.05 -23.33 -46.43
CA GLY A 693 10.10 -22.36 -46.81
C GLY A 693 10.40 -21.24 -45.80
N VAL A 694 9.73 -21.17 -44.65
CA VAL A 694 10.06 -20.20 -43.59
C VAL A 694 10.98 -20.83 -42.54
N GLU A 695 12.18 -20.29 -42.39
CA GLU A 695 13.18 -20.77 -41.42
C GLU A 695 12.75 -20.46 -39.98
N ARG A 696 12.72 -21.48 -39.12
CA ARG A 696 12.36 -21.37 -37.70
C ARG A 696 13.55 -20.82 -36.89
N THR A 697 13.64 -19.49 -36.80
CA THR A 697 14.69 -18.82 -36.02
C THR A 697 14.41 -18.85 -34.51
N ARG A 698 15.46 -18.85 -33.68
CA ARG A 698 15.38 -18.81 -32.20
C ARG A 698 15.80 -17.47 -31.59
N PHE A 699 16.11 -16.51 -32.45
CA PHE A 699 16.52 -15.17 -32.08
C PHE A 699 16.02 -14.15 -33.10
N SER A 700 16.04 -12.88 -32.75
CA SER A 700 15.78 -11.77 -33.66
C SER A 700 16.77 -10.62 -33.39
N LEU A 701 17.10 -9.86 -34.43
CA LEU A 701 18.04 -8.74 -34.34
C LEU A 701 17.33 -7.39 -34.40
N GLY A 702 17.57 -6.60 -33.35
CA GLY A 702 17.15 -5.21 -33.24
C GLY A 702 18.32 -4.23 -33.33
N TYR A 703 17.97 -3.00 -33.66
CA TYR A 703 18.85 -1.84 -33.81
C TYR A 703 18.39 -0.76 -32.85
N ILE A 704 19.34 -0.14 -32.16
CA ILE A 704 19.10 0.87 -31.14
C ILE A 704 19.66 2.19 -31.65
N THR A 705 18.82 3.21 -31.69
CA THR A 705 19.20 4.56 -32.08
C THR A 705 19.23 5.46 -30.85
N TYR A 706 20.43 5.84 -30.42
CA TYR A 706 20.63 6.75 -29.30
C TYR A 706 20.56 8.20 -29.78
N PRO A 707 19.78 9.09 -29.12
CA PRO A 707 19.50 10.44 -29.61
C PRO A 707 20.75 11.35 -29.67
N GLU A 708 21.77 11.03 -28.90
CA GLU A 708 23.02 11.81 -28.78
C GLU A 708 23.98 11.59 -29.96
N GLN A 709 23.72 10.59 -30.83
CA GLN A 709 24.68 10.15 -31.85
C GLN A 709 23.99 10.02 -33.22
N SER A 710 24.59 10.61 -34.26
CA SER A 710 24.05 10.61 -35.62
C SER A 710 24.29 9.32 -36.41
N VAL A 711 25.21 8.44 -35.98
CA VAL A 711 25.71 7.31 -36.82
C VAL A 711 25.96 5.99 -36.07
N ALA A 712 26.13 5.96 -34.75
CA ALA A 712 26.43 4.70 -34.06
C ALA A 712 25.16 3.98 -33.58
N THR A 713 24.74 3.00 -34.38
CA THR A 713 23.64 2.08 -34.06
C THR A 713 24.08 1.08 -33.00
N GLY A 714 23.36 1.01 -31.87
CA GLY A 714 23.47 -0.12 -30.94
C GLY A 714 22.77 -1.35 -31.51
N TYR A 715 23.14 -2.55 -31.09
CA TYR A 715 22.54 -3.80 -31.55
C TYR A 715 21.93 -4.58 -30.40
N LEU A 716 20.77 -5.16 -30.65
CA LEU A 716 20.02 -6.00 -29.72
C LEU A 716 19.86 -7.40 -30.30
N LEU A 717 20.44 -8.40 -29.66
CA LEU A 717 20.19 -9.81 -29.95
C LEU A 717 19.12 -10.31 -28.98
N TYR A 718 17.89 -10.44 -29.47
CA TYR A 718 16.74 -10.89 -28.69
C TYR A 718 16.58 -12.41 -28.81
N ILE A 719 16.64 -13.12 -27.69
CA ILE A 719 16.62 -14.58 -27.62
C ILE A 719 15.49 -15.00 -26.68
N ARG A 720 14.69 -15.99 -27.10
CA ARG A 720 13.55 -16.49 -26.34
C ARG A 720 13.54 -18.03 -26.35
N PRO A 721 13.15 -18.70 -25.25
CA PRO A 721 12.96 -20.14 -25.25
C PRO A 721 11.93 -20.55 -26.30
N THR A 722 12.31 -21.45 -27.21
CA THR A 722 11.46 -21.99 -28.27
C THR A 722 11.68 -23.48 -28.41
N PHE A 723 10.65 -24.21 -28.80
CA PHE A 723 10.71 -25.65 -29.04
C PHE A 723 10.02 -25.99 -30.36
N TYR A 724 10.72 -26.66 -31.28
CA TYR A 724 10.26 -26.93 -32.65
C TYR A 724 10.08 -28.41 -33.02
N GLU A 725 10.32 -29.33 -32.07
CA GLU A 725 10.10 -30.79 -32.12
C GLU A 725 11.15 -31.60 -32.90
N ASP A 726 11.77 -31.01 -33.92
CA ASP A 726 12.67 -31.71 -34.85
C ASP A 726 14.16 -31.62 -34.50
N GLU A 727 14.60 -30.52 -33.89
CA GLU A 727 16.03 -30.23 -33.73
C GLU A 727 16.55 -30.41 -32.30
N GLU A 728 15.67 -30.39 -31.30
CA GLU A 728 16.07 -30.39 -29.89
C GLU A 728 16.62 -31.75 -29.42
N PRO A 729 17.50 -31.75 -28.40
CA PRO A 729 18.00 -32.97 -27.76
C PRO A 729 16.88 -33.91 -27.26
N MET A 730 17.15 -35.21 -27.30
CA MET A 730 16.15 -36.26 -27.00
C MET A 730 15.50 -36.12 -25.61
N ASP A 731 16.29 -35.76 -24.60
CA ASP A 731 15.86 -35.50 -23.22
C ASP A 731 14.89 -34.32 -23.13
N VAL A 732 15.18 -33.23 -23.84
CA VAL A 732 14.30 -32.05 -23.92
C VAL A 732 12.99 -32.40 -24.62
N ARG A 733 13.05 -33.14 -25.73
CA ARG A 733 11.84 -33.59 -26.44
C ARG A 733 10.96 -34.50 -25.60
N PHE A 734 11.57 -35.44 -24.86
CA PHE A 734 10.83 -36.33 -23.96
C PHE A 734 10.05 -35.53 -22.91
N TYR A 735 10.69 -34.53 -22.30
CA TYR A 735 10.03 -33.64 -21.33
C TYR A 735 8.93 -32.79 -21.98
N ALA A 736 9.21 -32.20 -23.14
CA ALA A 736 8.28 -31.32 -23.87
C ALA A 736 7.05 -32.05 -24.43
N ASN A 737 7.17 -33.35 -24.74
CA ASN A 737 6.05 -34.19 -25.14
C ASN A 737 5.14 -34.55 -23.96
N ALA A 738 5.72 -34.71 -22.76
CA ALA A 738 4.95 -34.90 -21.53
C ALA A 738 4.33 -33.58 -21.02
N ASN A 739 4.87 -32.42 -21.40
CA ASN A 739 4.46 -31.11 -20.91
C ASN A 739 4.22 -30.13 -22.07
N THR A 740 2.98 -30.07 -22.57
CA THR A 740 2.62 -29.28 -23.76
C THR A 740 2.90 -27.78 -23.64
N LYS A 741 2.83 -27.23 -22.43
CA LYS A 741 3.13 -25.81 -22.14
C LYS A 741 4.61 -25.48 -22.11
N PHE A 742 5.51 -26.46 -22.13
CA PHE A 742 6.95 -26.19 -22.18
C PHE A 742 7.34 -25.55 -23.53
N PRO A 743 8.18 -24.50 -23.57
CA PRO A 743 8.95 -23.87 -22.49
C PRO A 743 8.33 -22.58 -21.91
N HIS A 744 7.00 -22.46 -21.92
CA HIS A 744 6.24 -21.30 -21.42
C HIS A 744 5.29 -21.67 -20.27
N GLN A 745 5.73 -22.57 -19.39
CA GLN A 745 4.98 -22.89 -18.19
C GLN A 745 4.79 -21.64 -17.31
N SER A 746 3.67 -21.59 -16.58
CA SER A 746 3.30 -20.44 -15.76
C SER A 746 4.36 -20.15 -14.69
N THR A 747 4.71 -18.88 -14.54
CA THR A 747 5.58 -18.37 -13.48
C THR A 747 4.96 -18.46 -12.07
N GLY A 748 3.68 -18.85 -11.98
CA GLY A 748 3.06 -19.22 -10.70
C GLY A 748 3.64 -20.51 -10.10
N ASP A 749 4.21 -21.38 -10.94
CA ASP A 749 5.01 -22.51 -10.47
C ASP A 749 6.46 -22.06 -10.25
N GLN A 750 6.85 -22.04 -8.98
CA GLN A 750 8.21 -21.66 -8.55
C GLN A 750 9.00 -22.86 -8.01
N MET A 751 8.47 -24.08 -8.11
CA MET A 751 9.07 -25.27 -7.49
C MET A 751 9.35 -26.33 -8.56
N TYR A 752 10.45 -26.13 -9.28
CA TYR A 752 10.86 -27.07 -10.33
C TYR A 752 11.40 -28.36 -9.73
N ASP A 753 10.96 -29.49 -10.29
CA ASP A 753 11.66 -30.76 -10.11
C ASP A 753 12.95 -30.79 -10.94
N GLU A 754 13.77 -31.82 -10.72
CA GLU A 754 15.05 -31.97 -11.42
C GLU A 754 14.89 -32.06 -12.94
N LYS A 755 13.86 -32.77 -13.42
CA LYS A 755 13.62 -32.98 -14.85
C LYS A 755 13.24 -31.67 -15.55
N GLN A 756 12.36 -30.89 -14.93
CA GLN A 756 11.95 -29.58 -15.41
C GLN A 756 13.14 -28.62 -15.45
N PHE A 757 13.90 -28.52 -14.35
CA PHE A 757 15.06 -27.63 -14.29
C PHE A 757 16.10 -27.99 -15.36
N GLU A 758 16.42 -29.28 -15.50
CA GLU A 758 17.40 -29.74 -16.47
C GLU A 758 16.92 -29.55 -17.92
N ALA A 759 15.62 -29.75 -18.19
CA ALA A 759 15.04 -29.48 -19.51
C ALA A 759 15.18 -28.00 -19.91
N TYR A 760 14.89 -27.05 -19.02
CA TYR A 760 15.10 -25.63 -19.28
C TYR A 760 16.59 -25.28 -19.47
N ARG A 761 17.46 -25.79 -18.58
CA ARG A 761 18.91 -25.58 -18.69
C ARG A 761 19.45 -26.10 -20.02
N ARG A 762 19.05 -27.31 -20.42
CA ARG A 762 19.48 -27.97 -21.65
C ARG A 762 18.93 -27.26 -22.89
N LEU A 763 17.67 -26.82 -22.87
CA LEU A 763 17.09 -26.03 -23.96
C LEU A 763 17.80 -24.70 -24.15
N GLY A 764 18.11 -23.98 -23.06
CA GLY A 764 18.87 -22.73 -23.12
C GLY A 764 20.27 -22.93 -23.69
N TYR A 765 20.97 -23.99 -23.24
CA TYR A 765 22.28 -24.36 -23.79
C TYR A 765 22.21 -24.69 -25.29
N PHE A 766 21.24 -25.51 -25.71
CA PHE A 766 21.02 -25.86 -27.10
C PHE A 766 20.74 -24.61 -27.96
N THR A 767 19.86 -23.73 -27.50
CA THR A 767 19.51 -22.48 -28.18
C THR A 767 20.75 -21.60 -28.41
N MET A 768 21.55 -21.39 -27.36
CA MET A 768 22.77 -20.59 -27.48
C MET A 768 23.83 -21.24 -28.37
N MET A 769 23.97 -22.57 -28.34
CA MET A 769 24.88 -23.27 -29.24
C MET A 769 24.50 -23.11 -30.71
N ASN A 770 23.20 -23.03 -31.03
CA ASN A 770 22.73 -22.73 -32.38
C ASN A 770 22.96 -21.28 -32.79
N VAL A 771 22.76 -20.32 -31.88
CA VAL A 771 23.02 -18.89 -32.12
C VAL A 771 24.50 -18.63 -32.40
N VAL A 772 25.38 -19.24 -31.61
CA VAL A 772 26.83 -19.03 -31.69
C VAL A 772 27.48 -19.84 -32.81
N GLY A 773 26.82 -20.90 -33.27
CA GLY A 773 27.30 -21.79 -34.34
C GLY A 773 28.58 -22.54 -33.96
N ARG A 774 29.23 -23.13 -34.97
CA ARG A 774 30.48 -23.92 -34.80
C ARG A 774 31.72 -23.05 -34.59
N SER A 775 31.71 -21.82 -35.11
CA SER A 775 32.90 -20.96 -35.22
C SER A 775 33.29 -20.24 -33.93
N ARG A 776 32.42 -20.26 -32.89
CA ARG A 776 32.59 -19.58 -31.58
C ARG A 776 33.28 -18.21 -31.70
N PRO A 777 32.52 -17.12 -31.89
CA PRO A 777 33.06 -15.78 -32.04
C PRO A 777 33.91 -15.39 -30.84
N ALA A 778 35.01 -14.68 -31.12
CA ALA A 778 35.99 -14.28 -30.10
C ALA A 778 35.43 -13.23 -29.12
N ASP A 779 34.51 -12.39 -29.59
CA ASP A 779 33.86 -11.34 -28.82
C ASP A 779 32.42 -11.07 -29.32
N LEU A 780 31.75 -10.10 -28.69
CA LEU A 780 30.40 -9.70 -29.09
C LEU A 780 30.36 -9.04 -30.47
N GLU A 781 31.40 -8.31 -30.87
CA GLU A 781 31.42 -7.65 -32.18
C GLU A 781 31.45 -8.69 -33.31
N ALA A 782 32.28 -9.72 -33.18
CA ALA A 782 32.31 -10.88 -34.06
C ALA A 782 30.99 -11.66 -34.03
N LEU A 783 30.34 -11.81 -32.87
CA LEU A 783 29.02 -12.44 -32.77
C LEU A 783 27.98 -11.65 -33.58
N PHE A 784 27.85 -10.35 -33.34
CA PHE A 784 26.86 -9.53 -34.05
C PHE A 784 27.16 -9.42 -35.54
N ALA A 785 28.44 -9.36 -35.93
CA ALA A 785 28.87 -9.41 -37.33
C ALA A 785 28.47 -10.74 -38.00
N SER A 786 28.61 -11.88 -37.31
CA SER A 786 28.22 -13.19 -37.87
C SER A 786 26.70 -13.38 -38.02
N LEU A 787 25.91 -12.60 -37.26
CA LEU A 787 24.45 -12.69 -37.26
C LEU A 787 23.79 -11.65 -38.18
N THR A 788 24.51 -10.60 -38.57
CA THR A 788 23.99 -9.58 -39.48
C THR A 788 24.18 -10.06 -40.92
N PRO A 789 23.11 -10.20 -41.72
CA PRO A 789 23.26 -10.48 -43.13
C PRO A 789 24.04 -9.34 -43.79
N GLU A 790 24.99 -9.67 -44.69
CA GLU A 790 25.72 -8.67 -45.48
C GLU A 790 24.72 -7.70 -46.11
N ARG A 791 24.97 -6.40 -45.91
CA ARG A 791 24.05 -5.31 -46.21
C ARG A 791 23.81 -5.13 -47.69
#